data_AF-E6X9T1-F1
#
_entry.id   AF-E6X9T1-F1
#
_cell.length_a   1.000
_cell.length_b   1.000
_cell.length_c   1.000
_cell.angle_alpha   90.00
_cell.angle_beta   90.00
_cell.angle_gamma   90.00
#
_symmetry.space_group_name_H-M   'P 1'
#
loop_
_entity.id
_entity.type
_entity.pdbx_description
1 polymer ?
#
loop_
_entity_poly.entity_id
_entity_poly.type
_entity_poly.pdbx_seq_one_letter_code
_entity_poly.pdbx_strand_id
1 'polypeptide(L)'
;MKNIFTLLNLVFLVCTLLISCKTENKEETNSNAIQLIKSQDSIQGLTPNIQEEKTTISVSDTIPSGFITQWYLDYEDTITILTDVPDYTYDYIIDWGDGTKDSQVQEDITHSYDEGGYYTVTITGMFPCFILAESDDTEKLRSVEQWGTQKWESMKGAFEGCKYLNIKATDTPDLSKVTNMQYMFYQCGDLYGNFKDWNTSKVTKMSGMFVEIDSFNEDISSWDTCKVTDMNYMFQYTSSFNQPIGNWNTSNVKDMEGMFAGASAFNQDISNWNTSNVTNMSSMFYKAELFNQPIGKWNTSNVTNMSSMFEKASSFNQDISNWNTSKVTKFSKMFSFTQNFNQPIGNWNTSNVTDISGIFYEAKSFNQPIGNWNISKVTSLKQVFYKADSFNQDINNWDTSNVTDMNETFYYAKSFNQPLEKWDISNVKSLKDLFFRAHSFNQTLNNWDTSNITSLENVFDGAWSFNQPLNNWNTSNVTTMKNMFHQANAFDQNISNWDTSKVTTMKSMFAEAKAFNKPIGNWDISNVENINEMFLIAESFNQDINDWDISKLTVLEKVFYSAASFNQPLNNWNIANITSIFALFHSAESFNQNINNWDTSNLKIMSSAFHAAKAYNQPLNNWDTHNVMRMANVFGYAESFNQDINNWDTSNVKSMNNMFNNAIAFNQDISDWDTSNVTNMDSMFEAASLFDQDISKWNTSKVKYMSSMFRNALTFNQNLSTWHISKLTSVSDMFQDSNLSTENYDNLLIGWQNQENNNRLTFGVGKTTYSTKGKEAREKIISKGWEIYDGGLRK
;
A
#
# COMPACT_ATOMS: atom_id res chain seq x y z
N MET A 1 -51.10 -18.83 -35.95
CA MET A 1 -49.81 -18.53 -35.29
C MET A 1 -49.75 -17.19 -34.54
N LYS A 2 -50.63 -16.19 -34.78
CA LYS A 2 -50.65 -14.92 -34.02
C LYS A 2 -51.50 -14.90 -32.73
N ASN A 3 -52.28 -15.94 -32.43
CA ASN A 3 -53.12 -16.02 -31.21
C ASN A 3 -52.62 -16.99 -30.13
N ILE A 4 -51.55 -17.74 -30.38
CA ILE A 4 -50.94 -18.64 -29.39
C ILE A 4 -49.85 -17.91 -28.57
N PHE A 5 -49.20 -16.91 -29.17
CA PHE A 5 -48.21 -16.07 -28.47
C PHE A 5 -48.83 -15.10 -27.45
N THR A 6 -50.05 -14.63 -27.68
CA THR A 6 -50.76 -13.75 -26.74
C THR A 6 -51.33 -14.51 -25.54
N LEU A 7 -51.65 -15.79 -25.70
CA LEU A 7 -52.15 -16.64 -24.62
C LEU A 7 -51.01 -17.18 -23.75
N LEU A 8 -49.84 -17.50 -24.33
CA LEU A 8 -48.66 -17.88 -23.55
C LEU A 8 -48.12 -16.73 -22.69
N ASN A 9 -48.13 -15.49 -23.20
CA ASN A 9 -47.70 -14.32 -22.43
C ASN A 9 -48.70 -13.90 -21.34
N LEU A 10 -50.00 -14.14 -21.52
CA LEU A 10 -50.99 -13.90 -20.44
C LEU A 10 -50.92 -14.98 -19.36
N VAL A 11 -50.65 -16.23 -19.72
CA VAL A 11 -50.46 -17.33 -18.75
C VAL A 11 -49.14 -17.16 -17.99
N PHE A 12 -48.08 -16.64 -18.62
CA PHE A 12 -46.83 -16.34 -17.91
C PHE A 12 -46.95 -15.12 -16.99
N LEU A 13 -47.72 -14.09 -17.37
CA LEU A 13 -47.95 -12.89 -16.54
C LEU A 13 -48.95 -13.13 -15.40
N VAL A 14 -49.88 -14.07 -15.54
CA VAL A 14 -50.81 -14.47 -14.47
C VAL A 14 -50.17 -15.50 -13.53
N CYS A 15 -49.26 -16.36 -13.99
CA CYS A 15 -48.53 -17.29 -13.11
C CYS A 15 -47.36 -16.65 -12.34
N THR A 16 -46.84 -15.49 -12.75
CA THR A 16 -45.80 -14.75 -12.00
C THR A 16 -46.35 -13.71 -11.02
N LEU A 17 -47.67 -13.45 -11.03
CA LEU A 17 -48.36 -12.58 -10.07
C LEU A 17 -49.20 -13.34 -9.03
N LEU A 18 -49.15 -14.68 -9.02
CA LEU A 18 -49.94 -15.53 -8.11
C LEU A 18 -49.11 -16.47 -7.22
N ILE A 19 -47.81 -16.22 -7.03
CA ILE A 19 -47.06 -16.77 -5.90
C ILE A 19 -47.22 -15.78 -4.74
N SER A 20 -48.47 -15.60 -4.30
CA SER A 20 -48.76 -15.02 -2.99
C SER A 20 -48.67 -16.17 -1.98
N CYS A 21 -47.99 -15.91 -0.87
CA CYS A 21 -47.96 -16.73 0.35
C CYS A 21 -49.14 -17.71 0.43
N LYS A 22 -48.87 -19.01 0.56
CA LYS A 22 -49.83 -19.92 1.18
C LYS A 22 -50.07 -19.45 2.61
N THR A 23 -51.04 -18.57 2.79
CA THR A 23 -51.62 -18.25 4.10
C THR A 23 -52.62 -19.35 4.42
N GLU A 24 -52.31 -20.14 5.45
CA GLU A 24 -53.28 -20.96 6.16
C GLU A 24 -54.38 -20.06 6.73
N ASN A 25 -55.62 -20.22 6.25
CA ASN A 25 -56.89 -20.24 6.99
C ASN A 25 -58.08 -19.83 6.11
N LYS A 26 -58.90 -20.82 5.73
CA LYS A 26 -60.34 -20.93 6.03
C LYS A 26 -61.01 -21.91 5.06
N GLU A 27 -61.62 -22.94 5.63
CA GLU A 27 -62.73 -23.66 5.02
C GLU A 27 -63.86 -22.68 4.68
N GLU A 28 -64.34 -22.69 3.43
CA GLU A 28 -65.77 -22.59 3.09
C GLU A 28 -65.99 -22.82 1.58
N THR A 29 -66.71 -23.91 1.30
CA THR A 29 -67.68 -24.16 0.23
C THR A 29 -67.68 -23.26 -1.03
N ASN A 30 -67.50 -23.88 -2.21
CA ASN A 30 -68.62 -24.00 -3.16
C ASN A 30 -68.37 -25.00 -4.30
N SER A 31 -69.34 -25.89 -4.44
CA SER A 31 -69.65 -26.70 -5.62
C SER A 31 -69.87 -25.80 -6.84
N ASN A 32 -69.28 -26.14 -7.99
CA ASN A 32 -70.03 -26.39 -9.23
C ASN A 32 -69.13 -26.75 -10.42
N ALA A 33 -69.70 -27.64 -11.25
CA ALA A 33 -69.40 -27.91 -12.67
C ALA A 33 -68.29 -28.93 -13.00
N ILE A 34 -68.69 -30.20 -12.79
CA ILE A 34 -68.40 -31.33 -13.67
C ILE A 34 -68.96 -31.06 -15.10
N GLN A 35 -68.31 -31.72 -16.09
CA GLN A 35 -68.74 -32.06 -17.46
C GLN A 35 -68.32 -31.12 -18.62
N LEU A 36 -67.43 -31.62 -19.49
CA LEU A 36 -67.76 -31.87 -20.90
C LEU A 36 -66.69 -32.74 -21.63
N ILE A 37 -67.06 -34.01 -21.92
CA ILE A 37 -66.90 -34.77 -23.19
C ILE A 37 -65.46 -34.95 -23.75
N LYS A 38 -64.78 -36.11 -23.61
CA LYS A 38 -64.87 -37.38 -24.39
C LYS A 38 -65.03 -37.25 -25.92
N SER A 39 -63.95 -37.50 -26.68
CA SER A 39 -63.86 -38.41 -27.86
C SER A 39 -62.89 -37.90 -28.92
N GLN A 40 -61.89 -38.71 -29.27
CA GLN A 40 -61.74 -39.27 -30.62
C GLN A 40 -60.56 -40.24 -30.66
N ASP A 41 -60.90 -41.47 -31.08
CA ASP A 41 -60.01 -42.58 -31.35
C ASP A 41 -59.12 -42.36 -32.58
N SER A 42 -58.13 -43.25 -32.67
CA SER A 42 -57.48 -43.82 -33.86
C SER A 42 -56.11 -43.26 -34.25
N ILE A 43 -55.06 -44.04 -33.96
CA ILE A 43 -54.23 -44.75 -34.96
C ILE A 43 -53.52 -45.90 -34.23
N GLN A 44 -53.90 -47.13 -34.59
CA GLN A 44 -53.14 -48.36 -34.33
C GLN A 44 -52.23 -48.64 -35.53
N GLY A 45 -50.99 -49.04 -35.27
CA GLY A 45 -50.15 -49.67 -36.29
C GLY A 45 -48.68 -49.84 -35.88
N LEU A 46 -48.31 -51.08 -35.52
CA LEU A 46 -46.96 -51.68 -35.48
C LEU A 46 -46.15 -51.61 -34.15
N THR A 47 -46.44 -52.59 -33.28
CA THR A 47 -45.55 -53.22 -32.27
C THR A 47 -44.45 -54.07 -32.96
N PRO A 48 -43.27 -54.43 -32.35
CA PRO A 48 -43.22 -55.07 -31.02
C PRO A 48 -41.97 -54.90 -30.12
N ASN A 49 -42.21 -55.31 -28.86
CA ASN A 49 -41.30 -55.89 -27.87
C ASN A 49 -40.16 -55.01 -27.29
N ILE A 50 -40.29 -54.66 -26.01
CA ILE A 50 -39.55 -55.33 -24.91
C ILE A 50 -40.44 -55.31 -23.66
N GLN A 51 -40.39 -56.41 -22.91
CA GLN A 51 -41.25 -56.78 -21.79
C GLN A 51 -41.20 -55.78 -20.63
N GLU A 52 -42.37 -55.48 -20.07
CA GLU A 52 -42.52 -55.03 -18.69
C GLU A 52 -42.14 -56.19 -17.75
N GLU A 53 -40.99 -56.09 -17.09
CA GLU A 53 -40.80 -56.74 -15.79
C GLU A 53 -41.46 -55.86 -14.74
N LYS A 54 -42.67 -56.27 -14.36
CA LYS A 54 -43.37 -55.78 -13.18
C LYS A 54 -42.75 -56.46 -11.95
N THR A 55 -41.57 -56.00 -11.56
CA THR A 55 -40.93 -56.40 -10.30
C THR A 55 -41.54 -55.55 -9.20
N THR A 56 -42.60 -56.06 -8.56
CA THR A 56 -42.99 -55.63 -7.22
C THR A 56 -41.86 -55.96 -6.27
N ILE A 57 -40.95 -55.02 -6.07
CA ILE A 57 -40.03 -55.01 -4.93
C ILE A 57 -40.83 -54.38 -3.78
N SER A 58 -41.26 -55.24 -2.85
CA SER A 58 -41.57 -54.82 -1.49
C SER A 58 -40.27 -54.33 -0.86
N VAL A 59 -40.01 -53.03 -0.94
CA VAL A 59 -39.01 -52.39 -0.08
C VAL A 59 -39.64 -52.36 1.31
N SER A 60 -39.05 -53.10 2.23
CA SER A 60 -39.33 -52.96 3.65
C SER A 60 -39.04 -51.52 4.04
N ASP A 61 -40.08 -50.77 4.41
CA ASP A 61 -39.97 -49.56 5.20
C ASP A 61 -39.24 -49.87 6.50
N THR A 62 -37.95 -49.56 6.53
CA THR A 62 -37.28 -49.18 7.77
C THR A 62 -36.59 -47.86 7.47
N ILE A 63 -37.36 -46.76 7.51
CA ILE A 63 -36.79 -45.42 7.72
C ILE A 63 -36.02 -45.54 9.04
N PRO A 64 -34.68 -45.43 9.06
CA PRO A 64 -33.96 -45.47 10.32
C PRO A 64 -34.43 -44.27 11.15
N SER A 65 -34.84 -44.50 12.40
CA SER A 65 -35.64 -43.53 13.17
C SER A 65 -34.82 -42.41 13.82
N GLY A 66 -33.49 -42.44 13.71
CA GLY A 66 -32.60 -41.56 14.45
C GLY A 66 -31.76 -40.61 13.59
N PHE A 67 -31.22 -39.59 14.26
CA PHE A 67 -30.19 -38.70 13.75
C PHE A 67 -28.85 -39.44 13.83
N ILE A 68 -28.23 -39.71 12.69
CA ILE A 68 -27.03 -40.55 12.58
C ILE A 68 -25.87 -39.69 12.11
N THR A 69 -24.79 -39.72 12.88
CA THR A 69 -23.57 -38.97 12.61
C THR A 69 -22.35 -39.90 12.65
N GLN A 70 -21.33 -39.56 11.88
CA GLN A 70 -20.03 -40.24 11.89
C GLN A 70 -18.98 -39.30 12.50
N TRP A 71 -18.19 -39.85 13.40
CA TRP A 71 -17.14 -39.15 14.15
C TRP A 71 -15.80 -39.86 13.95
N TYR A 72 -14.71 -39.11 13.98
CA TYR A 72 -13.36 -39.66 14.05
C TYR A 72 -12.68 -39.19 15.33
N LEU A 73 -12.14 -40.15 16.06
CA LEU A 73 -11.52 -39.94 17.37
C LEU A 73 -10.06 -40.40 17.35
N ASP A 74 -9.20 -39.66 18.05
CA ASP A 74 -7.86 -40.10 18.37
C ASP A 74 -7.88 -41.12 19.53
N TYR A 75 -6.72 -41.66 19.90
CA TYR A 75 -6.60 -42.57 21.03
C TYR A 75 -6.93 -41.87 22.36
N GLU A 76 -7.75 -42.50 23.20
CA GLU A 76 -8.23 -41.97 24.50
C GLU A 76 -8.97 -40.62 24.38
N ASP A 77 -9.93 -40.53 23.47
CA ASP A 77 -10.69 -39.30 23.19
C ASP A 77 -12.16 -39.43 23.64
N THR A 78 -12.89 -38.31 23.61
CA THR A 78 -14.29 -38.22 24.05
C THR A 78 -15.20 -37.59 22.99
N ILE A 79 -16.50 -37.86 23.09
CA ILE A 79 -17.56 -37.08 22.44
C ILE A 79 -18.48 -36.53 23.52
N THR A 80 -18.78 -35.24 23.45
CA THR A 80 -19.73 -34.54 24.32
C THR A 80 -20.93 -34.06 23.50
N ILE A 81 -22.13 -34.45 23.93
CA ILE A 81 -23.39 -33.97 23.37
C ILE A 81 -23.99 -32.95 24.33
N LEU A 82 -24.12 -31.71 23.85
CA LEU A 82 -24.64 -30.57 24.61
C LEU A 82 -26.17 -30.46 24.47
N THR A 83 -26.81 -30.06 25.57
CA THR A 83 -28.27 -29.94 25.75
C THR A 83 -28.68 -28.66 26.50
N ASP A 84 -27.73 -27.86 27.00
CA ASP A 84 -27.99 -26.64 27.76
C ASP A 84 -28.43 -25.43 26.90
N VAL A 85 -29.42 -25.65 26.03
CA VAL A 85 -30.10 -24.55 25.33
C VAL A 85 -31.41 -24.26 26.08
N PRO A 86 -31.53 -23.08 26.73
CA PRO A 86 -32.73 -22.71 27.47
C PRO A 86 -33.98 -22.85 26.58
N ASP A 87 -35.09 -23.30 27.18
CA ASP A 87 -36.42 -23.46 26.58
C ASP A 87 -36.69 -24.78 25.84
N TYR A 88 -35.71 -25.68 25.68
CA TYR A 88 -35.94 -27.00 25.09
C TYR A 88 -35.95 -28.13 26.12
N THR A 89 -36.74 -29.17 25.86
CA THR A 89 -36.77 -30.38 26.69
C THR A 89 -36.12 -31.53 25.93
N TYR A 90 -35.19 -32.21 26.59
CA TYR A 90 -34.48 -33.37 26.07
C TYR A 90 -34.96 -34.65 26.77
N ASP A 91 -35.19 -35.70 26.00
CA ASP A 91 -35.45 -37.07 26.50
C ASP A 91 -35.13 -38.03 25.35
N TYR A 92 -33.85 -38.40 25.25
CA TYR A 92 -33.33 -39.16 24.11
C TYR A 92 -32.55 -40.39 24.53
N ILE A 93 -32.33 -41.25 23.54
CA ILE A 93 -31.46 -42.43 23.61
C ILE A 93 -30.31 -42.16 22.64
N ILE A 94 -29.08 -42.35 23.12
CA ILE A 94 -27.87 -42.24 22.33
C ILE A 94 -27.17 -43.61 22.28
N ASP A 95 -26.88 -44.06 21.07
CA ASP A 95 -26.01 -45.20 20.78
C ASP A 95 -24.67 -44.66 20.31
N TRP A 96 -23.61 -44.94 21.07
CA TRP A 96 -22.28 -44.39 20.87
C TRP A 96 -21.50 -45.08 19.72
N GLY A 97 -22.05 -46.16 19.16
CA GLY A 97 -21.45 -46.85 18.02
C GLY A 97 -20.29 -47.79 18.37
N ASP A 98 -19.95 -47.92 19.66
CA ASP A 98 -18.96 -48.85 20.21
C ASP A 98 -19.61 -50.07 20.92
N GLY A 99 -20.95 -50.16 20.86
CA GLY A 99 -21.75 -51.18 21.55
C GLY A 99 -22.36 -50.71 22.87
N THR A 100 -22.04 -49.49 23.34
CA THR A 100 -22.63 -48.86 24.52
C THR A 100 -23.77 -47.91 24.15
N LYS A 101 -24.72 -47.72 25.08
CA LYS A 101 -25.91 -46.88 24.91
C LYS A 101 -26.33 -46.24 26.22
N ASP A 102 -26.79 -45.00 26.16
CA ASP A 102 -27.46 -44.30 27.24
C ASP A 102 -28.92 -44.01 26.86
N SER A 103 -29.82 -44.09 27.83
CA SER A 103 -31.26 -43.91 27.63
C SER A 103 -31.80 -42.91 28.64
N GLN A 104 -32.86 -42.19 28.26
CA GLN A 104 -33.48 -41.14 29.08
C GLN A 104 -32.51 -40.00 29.41
N VAL A 105 -31.66 -39.63 28.45
CA VAL A 105 -30.71 -38.53 28.61
C VAL A 105 -31.46 -37.20 28.51
N GLN A 106 -31.22 -36.30 29.47
CA GLN A 106 -31.91 -35.01 29.63
C GLN A 106 -30.95 -33.83 29.89
N GLU A 107 -29.67 -34.11 30.09
CA GLU A 107 -28.60 -33.15 30.36
C GLU A 107 -27.37 -33.49 29.50
N ASP A 108 -26.36 -32.64 29.54
CA ASP A 108 -25.12 -32.83 28.78
C ASP A 108 -24.49 -34.18 29.13
N ILE A 109 -24.05 -34.91 28.11
CA ILE A 109 -23.46 -36.23 28.30
C ILE A 109 -22.14 -36.34 27.53
N THR A 110 -21.13 -36.91 28.20
CA THR A 110 -19.80 -37.17 27.63
C THR A 110 -19.52 -38.66 27.69
N HIS A 111 -19.04 -39.21 26.58
CA HIS A 111 -18.61 -40.61 26.48
C HIS A 111 -17.15 -40.72 26.05
N SER A 112 -16.43 -41.68 26.63
CA SER A 112 -14.99 -41.88 26.40
C SER A 112 -14.75 -43.13 25.56
N TYR A 113 -13.81 -43.04 24.62
CA TYR A 113 -13.42 -44.13 23.71
C TYR A 113 -11.95 -44.49 23.92
N ASP A 114 -11.68 -45.76 24.26
CA ASP A 114 -10.31 -46.24 24.52
C ASP A 114 -9.50 -46.43 23.22
N GLU A 115 -10.15 -46.68 22.09
CA GLU A 115 -9.52 -46.87 20.79
C GLU A 115 -9.83 -45.69 19.85
N GLY A 116 -8.85 -45.29 19.03
CA GLY A 116 -9.06 -44.29 17.99
C GLY A 116 -9.68 -44.90 16.74
N GLY A 117 -10.53 -44.17 16.03
CA GLY A 117 -11.21 -44.69 14.84
C GLY A 117 -12.49 -43.93 14.47
N TYR A 118 -13.26 -44.55 13.58
CA TYR A 118 -14.56 -44.03 13.14
C TYR A 118 -15.69 -44.65 13.95
N TYR A 119 -16.54 -43.79 14.52
CA TYR A 119 -17.71 -44.19 15.30
C TYR A 119 -18.99 -43.63 14.68
N THR A 120 -20.04 -44.45 14.64
CA THR A 120 -21.36 -44.06 14.13
C THR A 120 -22.29 -43.84 15.32
N VAL A 121 -22.53 -42.58 15.65
CA VAL A 121 -23.37 -42.19 16.78
C VAL A 121 -24.80 -42.00 16.30
N THR A 122 -25.76 -42.65 16.97
CA THR A 122 -27.19 -42.59 16.62
C THR A 122 -27.99 -42.04 17.79
N ILE A 123 -28.73 -40.96 17.56
CA ILE A 123 -29.63 -40.34 18.55
C ILE A 123 -31.08 -40.56 18.14
N THR A 124 -31.90 -41.06 19.06
CA THR A 124 -33.36 -41.26 18.87
C THR A 124 -34.13 -40.69 20.06
N GLY A 125 -35.42 -40.38 19.90
CA GLY A 125 -36.22 -39.75 20.93
C GLY A 125 -36.30 -38.23 20.79
N MET A 126 -36.60 -37.54 21.89
CA MET A 126 -36.81 -36.09 21.91
C MET A 126 -35.45 -35.36 22.00
N PHE A 127 -34.94 -34.99 20.84
CA PHE A 127 -33.68 -34.27 20.67
C PHE A 127 -33.90 -33.06 19.75
N PRO A 128 -34.36 -31.91 20.29
CA PRO A 128 -34.88 -30.79 19.51
C PRO A 128 -33.81 -29.84 18.93
N CYS A 129 -32.59 -29.87 19.45
CA CYS A 129 -31.51 -29.00 19.00
C CYS A 129 -30.17 -29.70 19.17
N PHE A 130 -29.35 -29.67 18.11
CA PHE A 130 -27.97 -30.12 18.11
C PHE A 130 -27.07 -28.88 18.12
N ILE A 131 -26.05 -28.85 18.96
CA ILE A 131 -25.09 -27.75 19.01
C ILE A 131 -23.69 -28.29 19.30
N LEU A 132 -22.73 -27.90 18.46
CA LEU A 132 -21.30 -28.12 18.67
C LEU A 132 -20.50 -26.82 18.78
N ALA A 133 -21.15 -25.67 18.56
CA ALA A 133 -20.54 -24.39 18.85
C ALA A 133 -19.91 -24.43 20.25
N GLU A 134 -18.64 -24.02 20.36
CA GLU A 134 -17.85 -23.97 21.60
C GLU A 134 -17.38 -25.33 22.17
N SER A 135 -17.57 -26.46 21.47
CA SER A 135 -17.00 -27.75 21.90
C SER A 135 -15.62 -28.04 21.28
N ASP A 136 -14.78 -28.77 22.04
CA ASP A 136 -13.53 -29.35 21.53
C ASP A 136 -13.77 -30.45 20.46
N ASP A 137 -15.04 -30.80 20.20
CA ASP A 137 -15.44 -31.87 19.30
C ASP A 137 -15.75 -31.40 17.87
N THR A 138 -15.68 -30.10 17.59
CA THR A 138 -15.92 -29.53 16.25
C THR A 138 -14.98 -30.11 15.18
N GLU A 139 -13.75 -30.48 15.56
CA GLU A 139 -12.80 -31.14 14.65
C GLU A 139 -12.99 -32.67 14.57
N LYS A 140 -13.94 -33.25 15.31
CA LYS A 140 -14.17 -34.71 15.40
C LYS A 140 -15.34 -35.17 14.54
N LEU A 141 -16.38 -34.34 14.37
CA LEU A 141 -17.52 -34.66 13.51
C LEU A 141 -17.06 -34.76 12.03
N ARG A 142 -17.47 -35.84 11.35
CA ARG A 142 -17.09 -36.13 9.95
C ARG A 142 -18.26 -36.06 9.00
N SER A 143 -19.42 -36.55 9.41
CA SER A 143 -20.62 -36.45 8.56
C SER A 143 -21.92 -36.56 9.30
N VAL A 144 -22.95 -35.94 8.74
CA VAL A 144 -24.36 -36.31 8.98
C VAL A 144 -24.71 -37.38 7.95
N GLU A 145 -24.89 -38.61 8.42
CA GLU A 145 -25.29 -39.75 7.58
C GLU A 145 -26.81 -39.80 7.41
N GLN A 146 -27.56 -39.29 8.40
CA GLN A 146 -29.02 -39.24 8.35
C GLN A 146 -29.60 -38.19 9.31
N TRP A 147 -30.63 -37.45 8.90
CA TRP A 147 -31.34 -36.49 9.76
C TRP A 147 -32.34 -37.13 10.72
N GLY A 148 -32.97 -38.22 10.30
CA GLY A 148 -33.90 -38.99 11.12
C GLY A 148 -35.28 -38.35 11.28
N THR A 149 -36.00 -38.78 12.31
CA THR A 149 -37.37 -38.30 12.61
C THR A 149 -37.40 -37.12 13.59
N GLN A 150 -36.22 -36.57 13.91
CA GLN A 150 -36.04 -35.46 14.83
C GLN A 150 -36.80 -34.22 14.35
N LYS A 151 -37.66 -33.68 15.23
CA LYS A 151 -38.36 -32.41 15.02
C LYS A 151 -37.52 -31.29 15.58
N TRP A 152 -36.72 -30.68 14.73
CA TRP A 152 -35.79 -29.63 15.13
C TRP A 152 -36.53 -28.35 15.49
N GLU A 153 -36.21 -27.77 16.65
CA GLU A 153 -36.77 -26.49 17.11
C GLU A 153 -35.81 -25.32 16.81
N SER A 154 -34.51 -25.59 16.75
CA SER A 154 -33.46 -24.64 16.34
C SER A 154 -32.33 -25.35 15.61
N MET A 155 -31.70 -24.64 14.67
CA MET A 155 -30.45 -25.05 14.01
C MET A 155 -29.33 -24.01 14.21
N LYS A 156 -29.53 -23.08 15.17
CA LYS A 156 -28.53 -22.06 15.47
C LYS A 156 -27.23 -22.70 15.94
N GLY A 157 -26.12 -22.41 15.27
CA GLY A 157 -24.78 -22.89 15.66
C GLY A 157 -24.60 -24.42 15.64
N ALA A 158 -25.49 -25.15 14.96
CA ALA A 158 -25.53 -26.62 15.08
C ALA A 158 -24.22 -27.29 14.68
N PHE A 159 -23.59 -26.80 13.62
CA PHE A 159 -22.35 -27.33 13.04
C PHE A 159 -21.24 -26.28 12.96
N GLU A 160 -21.34 -25.23 13.77
CA GLU A 160 -20.34 -24.16 13.81
C GLU A 160 -18.94 -24.73 14.07
N GLY A 161 -17.96 -24.28 13.30
CA GLY A 161 -16.56 -24.70 13.39
C GLY A 161 -16.27 -26.13 12.91
N CYS A 162 -17.27 -26.88 12.42
CA CYS A 162 -17.07 -28.28 12.05
C CYS A 162 -16.24 -28.43 10.76
N LYS A 163 -14.92 -28.52 10.93
CA LYS A 163 -13.92 -28.42 9.85
C LYS A 163 -13.99 -29.53 8.79
N TYR A 164 -14.39 -30.73 9.19
CA TYR A 164 -14.40 -31.91 8.33
C TYR A 164 -15.81 -32.43 8.02
N LEU A 165 -16.84 -31.63 8.31
CA LEU A 165 -18.23 -32.03 8.16
C LEU A 165 -18.63 -32.19 6.70
N ASN A 166 -19.21 -33.34 6.37
CA ASN A 166 -19.90 -33.57 5.10
C ASN A 166 -21.36 -34.00 5.32
N ILE A 167 -22.32 -33.47 4.56
CA ILE A 167 -23.73 -33.86 4.67
C ILE A 167 -24.01 -34.94 3.61
N LYS A 168 -23.87 -36.21 4.02
CA LYS A 168 -24.14 -37.38 3.17
C LYS A 168 -25.60 -37.84 3.22
N ALA A 169 -26.36 -37.34 4.20
CA ALA A 169 -27.76 -37.65 4.39
C ALA A 169 -28.57 -37.50 3.10
N THR A 170 -29.39 -38.52 2.82
CA THR A 170 -30.30 -38.55 1.67
C THR A 170 -31.75 -38.22 2.05
N ASP A 171 -32.06 -38.27 3.35
CA ASP A 171 -33.29 -37.74 3.92
C ASP A 171 -33.17 -36.23 4.19
N THR A 172 -34.29 -35.58 4.50
CA THR A 172 -34.36 -34.14 4.78
C THR A 172 -34.67 -33.89 6.25
N PRO A 173 -34.07 -32.88 6.90
CA PRO A 173 -34.41 -32.54 8.27
C PRO A 173 -35.86 -32.02 8.37
N ASP A 174 -36.60 -32.43 9.42
CA ASP A 174 -37.89 -31.81 9.74
C ASP A 174 -37.67 -30.44 10.41
N LEU A 175 -37.65 -29.41 9.56
CA LEU A 175 -37.48 -28.00 9.94
C LEU A 175 -38.80 -27.29 10.25
N SER A 176 -39.92 -28.02 10.40
CA SER A 176 -41.25 -27.42 10.52
C SER A 176 -41.46 -26.52 11.75
N LYS A 177 -40.56 -26.60 12.75
CA LYS A 177 -40.53 -25.71 13.91
C LYS A 177 -39.35 -24.73 13.92
N VAL A 178 -38.36 -24.89 13.03
CA VAL A 178 -37.13 -24.09 13.04
C VAL A 178 -37.41 -22.67 12.56
N THR A 179 -37.14 -21.70 13.44
CA THR A 179 -37.21 -20.27 13.11
C THR A 179 -35.84 -19.60 13.00
N ASN A 180 -34.79 -20.26 13.49
CA ASN A 180 -33.44 -19.73 13.62
C ASN A 180 -32.40 -20.73 13.07
N MET A 181 -31.68 -20.31 12.02
CA MET A 181 -30.55 -21.04 11.40
C MET A 181 -29.25 -20.21 11.45
N GLN A 182 -29.17 -19.23 12.35
CA GLN A 182 -28.01 -18.36 12.44
C GLN A 182 -26.75 -19.20 12.73
N TYR A 183 -25.67 -18.93 12.00
CA TYR A 183 -24.36 -19.57 12.17
C TYR A 183 -24.36 -21.10 12.07
N MET A 184 -25.39 -21.72 11.47
CA MET A 184 -25.53 -23.17 11.43
C MET A 184 -24.26 -23.88 10.90
N PHE A 185 -23.59 -23.31 9.89
CA PHE A 185 -22.36 -23.84 9.30
C PHE A 185 -21.20 -22.82 9.35
N TYR A 186 -21.26 -21.85 10.25
CA TYR A 186 -20.21 -20.83 10.36
C TYR A 186 -18.83 -21.47 10.53
N GLN A 187 -17.86 -21.11 9.70
CA GLN A 187 -16.49 -21.64 9.71
C GLN A 187 -16.38 -23.17 9.57
N CYS A 188 -17.34 -23.84 8.92
CA CYS A 188 -17.10 -25.19 8.41
C CYS A 188 -15.99 -25.18 7.35
N GLY A 189 -15.24 -26.28 7.22
CA GLY A 189 -14.20 -26.41 6.19
C GLY A 189 -14.80 -26.62 4.80
N ASP A 190 -14.81 -27.87 4.35
CA ASP A 190 -15.51 -28.24 3.12
C ASP A 190 -16.94 -28.66 3.41
N LEU A 191 -17.94 -28.04 2.76
CA LEU A 191 -19.35 -28.38 2.97
C LEU A 191 -20.03 -28.78 1.66
N TYR A 192 -20.34 -30.07 1.54
CA TYR A 192 -21.08 -30.66 0.44
C TYR A 192 -22.35 -31.34 0.96
N GLY A 193 -23.40 -31.41 0.13
CA GLY A 193 -24.62 -32.13 0.47
C GLY A 193 -25.86 -31.67 -0.30
N ASN A 194 -26.97 -32.38 -0.09
CA ASN A 194 -28.26 -31.97 -0.66
C ASN A 194 -29.02 -31.04 0.29
N PHE A 195 -29.06 -29.75 -0.05
CA PHE A 195 -29.80 -28.72 0.68
C PHE A 195 -31.12 -28.33 0.02
N LYS A 196 -31.36 -28.78 -1.22
CA LYS A 196 -32.44 -28.31 -2.08
C LYS A 196 -33.81 -28.58 -1.48
N ASP A 197 -33.98 -29.74 -0.86
CA ASP A 197 -35.29 -30.23 -0.41
C ASP A 197 -35.65 -29.78 1.02
N TRP A 198 -34.83 -28.90 1.63
CA TRP A 198 -35.06 -28.40 2.99
C TRP A 198 -36.26 -27.44 3.06
N ASN A 199 -37.19 -27.71 3.97
CA ASN A 199 -38.36 -26.84 4.18
C ASN A 199 -38.03 -25.64 5.09
N THR A 200 -37.69 -24.50 4.50
CA THR A 200 -37.30 -23.27 5.23
C THR A 200 -38.46 -22.30 5.51
N SER A 201 -39.71 -22.68 5.25
CA SER A 201 -40.90 -21.79 5.29
C SER A 201 -41.26 -21.15 6.65
N LYS A 202 -40.63 -21.60 7.76
CA LYS A 202 -40.77 -21.00 9.10
C LYS A 202 -39.54 -20.22 9.55
N VAL A 203 -38.43 -20.31 8.81
CA VAL A 203 -37.16 -19.68 9.17
C VAL A 203 -37.27 -18.16 9.04
N THR A 204 -36.80 -17.44 10.05
CA THR A 204 -36.82 -15.98 10.13
C THR A 204 -35.43 -15.36 10.19
N LYS A 205 -34.42 -16.12 10.61
CA LYS A 205 -33.03 -15.67 10.77
C LYS A 205 -32.07 -16.64 10.10
N MET A 206 -31.27 -16.13 9.15
CA MET A 206 -30.23 -16.88 8.42
C MET A 206 -28.87 -16.19 8.51
N SER A 207 -28.69 -15.28 9.47
CA SER A 207 -27.44 -14.52 9.60
C SER A 207 -26.23 -15.44 9.73
N GLY A 208 -25.20 -15.13 8.94
CA GLY A 208 -23.91 -15.81 9.03
C GLY A 208 -23.94 -17.33 8.80
N MET A 209 -24.98 -17.86 8.14
CA MET A 209 -25.18 -19.31 8.03
C MET A 209 -24.02 -20.04 7.33
N PHE A 210 -23.41 -19.43 6.30
CA PHE A 210 -22.35 -20.04 5.48
C PHE A 210 -21.04 -19.23 5.45
N VAL A 211 -20.73 -18.51 6.53
CA VAL A 211 -19.53 -17.65 6.59
C VAL A 211 -18.26 -18.49 6.57
N GLU A 212 -17.27 -18.03 5.80
CA GLU A 212 -15.92 -18.61 5.72
C GLU A 212 -15.89 -20.08 5.25
N ILE A 213 -16.86 -20.48 4.41
CA ILE A 213 -16.89 -21.79 3.77
C ILE A 213 -16.49 -21.66 2.30
N ASP A 214 -15.20 -21.74 2.00
CA ASP A 214 -14.68 -21.45 0.66
C ASP A 214 -15.28 -22.31 -0.46
N SER A 215 -15.61 -23.58 -0.19
CA SER A 215 -16.13 -24.53 -1.19
C SER A 215 -17.65 -24.51 -1.36
N PHE A 216 -18.40 -23.83 -0.48
CA PHE A 216 -19.86 -23.94 -0.50
C PHE A 216 -20.47 -23.31 -1.76
N ASN A 217 -21.12 -24.14 -2.56
CA ASN A 217 -21.83 -23.73 -3.77
C ASN A 217 -22.98 -24.71 -4.09
N GLU A 218 -23.66 -25.24 -3.07
CA GLU A 218 -24.73 -26.24 -3.25
C GLU A 218 -26.10 -25.61 -3.55
N ASP A 219 -26.98 -26.34 -4.24
CA ASP A 219 -28.29 -25.82 -4.68
C ASP A 219 -29.22 -25.50 -3.49
N ILE A 220 -29.48 -24.20 -3.29
CA ILE A 220 -30.42 -23.64 -2.31
C ILE A 220 -31.52 -22.79 -2.99
N SER A 221 -31.70 -22.94 -4.30
CA SER A 221 -32.58 -22.10 -5.10
C SER A 221 -34.07 -22.26 -4.77
N SER A 222 -34.47 -23.38 -4.19
CA SER A 222 -35.84 -23.76 -3.82
C SER A 222 -36.28 -23.31 -2.42
N TRP A 223 -35.40 -22.70 -1.64
CA TRP A 223 -35.71 -22.30 -0.27
C TRP A 223 -36.82 -21.23 -0.20
N ASP A 224 -37.75 -21.39 0.75
CA ASP A 224 -38.79 -20.41 1.04
C ASP A 224 -38.27 -19.36 2.03
N THR A 225 -37.90 -18.20 1.49
CA THR A 225 -37.35 -17.08 2.26
C THR A 225 -38.40 -16.05 2.67
N CYS A 226 -39.70 -16.29 2.45
CA CYS A 226 -40.76 -15.29 2.64
C CYS A 226 -40.84 -14.73 4.07
N LYS A 227 -40.35 -15.46 5.09
CA LYS A 227 -40.37 -15.01 6.50
C LYS A 227 -39.02 -14.54 7.01
N VAL A 228 -37.97 -14.64 6.21
CA VAL A 228 -36.62 -14.25 6.62
C VAL A 228 -36.56 -12.73 6.75
N THR A 229 -36.13 -12.26 7.91
CA THR A 229 -35.97 -10.83 8.23
C THR A 229 -34.51 -10.41 8.32
N ASP A 230 -33.60 -11.37 8.49
CA ASP A 230 -32.17 -11.16 8.73
C ASP A 230 -31.33 -12.14 7.89
N MET A 231 -30.53 -11.58 6.99
CA MET A 231 -29.62 -12.29 6.08
C MET A 231 -28.19 -11.71 6.15
N ASN A 232 -27.87 -10.91 7.18
CA ASN A 232 -26.54 -10.32 7.26
C ASN A 232 -25.45 -11.40 7.32
N TYR A 233 -24.33 -11.14 6.66
CA TYR A 233 -23.16 -12.02 6.57
C TYR A 233 -23.41 -13.43 6.01
N MET A 234 -24.59 -13.76 5.47
CA MET A 234 -24.96 -15.15 5.16
C MET A 234 -23.93 -15.90 4.31
N PHE A 235 -23.28 -15.24 3.35
CA PHE A 235 -22.23 -15.79 2.47
C PHE A 235 -20.91 -14.99 2.57
N GLN A 236 -20.61 -14.42 3.74
CA GLN A 236 -19.36 -13.70 3.92
C GLN A 236 -18.16 -14.66 3.80
N TYR A 237 -17.19 -14.32 2.96
CA TYR A 237 -15.99 -15.11 2.63
C TYR A 237 -16.29 -16.52 2.13
N THR A 238 -17.47 -16.75 1.55
CA THR A 238 -17.85 -17.98 0.84
C THR A 238 -17.40 -17.88 -0.61
N SER A 239 -16.09 -17.96 -0.87
CA SER A 239 -15.48 -17.51 -2.13
C SER A 239 -16.02 -18.18 -3.40
N SER A 240 -16.41 -19.46 -3.35
CA SER A 240 -16.96 -20.21 -4.50
C SER A 240 -18.46 -20.03 -4.74
N PHE A 241 -19.19 -19.36 -3.84
CA PHE A 241 -20.65 -19.30 -3.90
C PHE A 241 -21.15 -18.51 -5.12
N ASN A 242 -22.00 -19.14 -5.94
CA ASN A 242 -22.56 -18.54 -7.14
C ASN A 242 -23.91 -19.16 -7.56
N GLN A 243 -24.77 -19.53 -6.60
CA GLN A 243 -26.05 -20.21 -6.86
C GLN A 243 -27.20 -19.26 -7.24
N PRO A 244 -28.15 -19.68 -8.09
CA PRO A 244 -29.21 -18.82 -8.63
C PRO A 244 -30.31 -18.55 -7.59
N ILE A 245 -30.04 -17.59 -6.71
CA ILE A 245 -30.94 -17.15 -5.61
C ILE A 245 -31.85 -15.97 -5.99
N GLY A 246 -31.93 -15.62 -7.28
CA GLY A 246 -32.75 -14.51 -7.77
C GLY A 246 -34.25 -14.65 -7.51
N ASN A 247 -34.73 -15.87 -7.27
CA ASN A 247 -36.14 -16.19 -6.99
C ASN A 247 -36.54 -16.04 -5.52
N TRP A 248 -35.59 -15.76 -4.63
CA TRP A 248 -35.87 -15.58 -3.20
C TRP A 248 -36.76 -14.35 -2.92
N ASN A 249 -37.63 -14.47 -1.93
CA ASN A 249 -38.48 -13.38 -1.48
C ASN A 249 -37.80 -12.61 -0.34
N THR A 250 -37.25 -11.45 -0.66
CA THR A 250 -36.52 -10.59 0.28
C THR A 250 -37.38 -9.48 0.91
N SER A 251 -38.70 -9.48 0.67
CA SER A 251 -39.58 -8.36 1.09
C SER A 251 -39.64 -8.10 2.59
N ASN A 252 -39.30 -9.06 3.44
CA ASN A 252 -39.26 -8.90 4.89
C ASN A 252 -37.86 -8.64 5.46
N VAL A 253 -36.82 -8.70 4.63
CA VAL A 253 -35.42 -8.51 5.05
C VAL A 253 -35.17 -7.04 5.39
N LYS A 254 -34.54 -6.81 6.55
CA LYS A 254 -34.19 -5.46 7.04
C LYS A 254 -32.70 -5.16 7.01
N ASP A 255 -31.87 -6.18 7.19
CA ASP A 255 -30.42 -6.07 7.21
C ASP A 255 -29.80 -7.01 6.17
N MET A 256 -28.98 -6.43 5.28
CA MET A 256 -28.20 -7.14 4.26
C MET A 256 -26.71 -6.85 4.40
N GLU A 257 -26.28 -6.37 5.57
CA GLU A 257 -24.88 -6.09 5.85
C GLU A 257 -24.00 -7.30 5.54
N GLY A 258 -22.94 -7.08 4.75
CA GLY A 258 -21.92 -8.09 4.48
C GLY A 258 -22.40 -9.38 3.83
N MET A 259 -23.63 -9.45 3.30
CA MET A 259 -24.24 -10.71 2.85
C MET A 259 -23.38 -11.50 1.84
N PHE A 260 -22.68 -10.80 0.93
CA PHE A 260 -21.77 -11.38 -0.06
C PHE A 260 -20.33 -10.85 0.10
N ALA A 261 -19.97 -10.36 1.28
CA ALA A 261 -18.64 -9.81 1.52
C ALA A 261 -17.57 -10.88 1.34
N GLY A 262 -16.76 -10.83 0.29
CA GLY A 262 -15.71 -11.82 0.00
C GLY A 262 -16.19 -13.03 -0.79
N ALA A 263 -17.46 -13.09 -1.21
CA ALA A 263 -17.96 -14.08 -2.16
C ALA A 263 -17.47 -13.75 -3.57
N SER A 264 -16.18 -13.98 -3.84
CA SER A 264 -15.48 -13.48 -5.03
C SER A 264 -16.03 -14.04 -6.34
N ALA A 265 -16.56 -15.27 -6.35
CA ALA A 265 -17.19 -15.88 -7.52
C ALA A 265 -18.64 -15.41 -7.79
N PHE A 266 -19.29 -14.75 -6.82
CA PHE A 266 -20.71 -14.45 -6.90
C PHE A 266 -21.04 -13.41 -7.99
N ASN A 267 -21.88 -13.80 -8.94
CA ASN A 267 -22.33 -12.93 -10.03
C ASN A 267 -23.74 -13.33 -10.54
N GLN A 268 -24.62 -13.81 -9.67
CA GLN A 268 -25.99 -14.22 -10.06
C GLN A 268 -26.98 -13.06 -10.07
N ASP A 269 -27.95 -13.13 -10.98
CA ASP A 269 -28.99 -12.10 -11.12
C ASP A 269 -29.90 -12.06 -9.88
N ILE A 270 -29.84 -10.93 -9.18
CA ILE A 270 -30.66 -10.60 -8.00
C ILE A 270 -31.47 -9.31 -8.22
N SER A 271 -31.67 -8.93 -9.49
CA SER A 271 -32.38 -7.70 -9.86
C SER A 271 -33.85 -7.66 -9.43
N ASN A 272 -34.46 -8.82 -9.20
CA ASN A 272 -35.87 -8.98 -8.81
C ASN A 272 -36.12 -8.91 -7.29
N TRP A 273 -35.07 -8.78 -6.48
CA TRP A 273 -35.20 -8.69 -5.03
C TRP A 273 -35.97 -7.43 -4.59
N ASN A 274 -36.81 -7.58 -3.57
CA ASN A 274 -37.53 -6.48 -2.95
C ASN A 274 -36.77 -5.93 -1.75
N THR A 275 -36.05 -4.84 -1.95
CA THR A 275 -35.21 -4.19 -0.93
C THR A 275 -35.91 -3.06 -0.16
N SER A 276 -37.23 -2.88 -0.33
CA SER A 276 -37.95 -1.72 0.22
C SER A 276 -37.95 -1.60 1.74
N ASN A 277 -37.70 -2.68 2.47
CA ASN A 277 -37.60 -2.69 3.93
C ASN A 277 -36.16 -2.69 4.47
N VAL A 278 -35.16 -2.74 3.58
CA VAL A 278 -33.75 -2.80 3.97
C VAL A 278 -33.28 -1.42 4.45
N THR A 279 -32.66 -1.40 5.63
CA THR A 279 -32.10 -0.17 6.25
C THR A 279 -30.58 -0.13 6.25
N ASN A 280 -29.92 -1.28 6.16
CA ASN A 280 -28.46 -1.40 6.18
C ASN A 280 -27.96 -2.26 5.00
N MET A 281 -27.05 -1.72 4.20
CA MET A 281 -26.39 -2.40 3.07
C MET A 281 -24.86 -2.28 3.17
N SER A 282 -24.31 -1.96 4.35
CA SER A 282 -22.86 -1.85 4.52
C SER A 282 -22.16 -3.13 4.10
N SER A 283 -21.04 -2.99 3.40
CA SER A 283 -20.17 -4.09 2.98
C SER A 283 -20.84 -5.21 2.18
N MET A 284 -22.07 -5.05 1.67
CA MET A 284 -22.86 -6.14 1.07
C MET A 284 -22.10 -6.89 -0.04
N PHE A 285 -21.33 -6.18 -0.85
CA PHE A 285 -20.48 -6.71 -1.93
C PHE A 285 -18.99 -6.39 -1.73
N TYR A 286 -18.56 -6.15 -0.48
CA TYR A 286 -17.14 -5.93 -0.18
C TYR A 286 -16.31 -7.11 -0.71
N LYS A 287 -15.31 -6.89 -1.56
CA LYS A 287 -14.50 -7.94 -2.22
C LYS A 287 -15.30 -8.98 -3.03
N ALA A 288 -16.53 -8.70 -3.46
CA ALA A 288 -17.22 -9.53 -4.44
C ALA A 288 -16.69 -9.22 -5.85
N GLU A 289 -15.49 -9.71 -6.16
CA GLU A 289 -14.67 -9.24 -7.29
C GLU A 289 -15.35 -9.38 -8.67
N LEU A 290 -16.13 -10.44 -8.89
CA LEU A 290 -16.82 -10.70 -10.17
C LEU A 290 -18.23 -10.09 -10.26
N PHE A 291 -18.77 -9.57 -9.16
CA PHE A 291 -20.17 -9.12 -9.12
C PHE A 291 -20.40 -7.91 -10.04
N ASN A 292 -21.33 -8.05 -10.99
CA ASN A 292 -21.66 -6.99 -11.95
C ASN A 292 -23.12 -7.08 -12.47
N GLN A 293 -24.08 -7.37 -11.60
CA GLN A 293 -25.49 -7.60 -11.97
C GLN A 293 -26.39 -6.35 -11.82
N PRO A 294 -27.45 -6.21 -12.63
CA PRO A 294 -28.21 -4.96 -12.78
C PRO A 294 -29.17 -4.69 -11.61
N ILE A 295 -28.62 -4.18 -10.50
CA ILE A 295 -29.33 -3.85 -9.26
C ILE A 295 -29.93 -2.43 -9.22
N GLY A 296 -29.92 -1.71 -10.35
CA GLY A 296 -30.45 -0.34 -10.45
C GLY A 296 -31.95 -0.20 -10.13
N LYS A 297 -32.72 -1.30 -10.16
CA LYS A 297 -34.17 -1.34 -9.87
C LYS A 297 -34.51 -1.45 -8.37
N TRP A 298 -33.52 -1.66 -7.51
CA TRP A 298 -33.73 -1.79 -6.08
C TRP A 298 -34.31 -0.53 -5.45
N ASN A 299 -35.16 -0.71 -4.43
CA ASN A 299 -35.72 0.39 -3.65
C ASN A 299 -34.85 0.67 -2.43
N THR A 300 -34.03 1.71 -2.52
CA THR A 300 -33.09 2.11 -1.46
C THR A 300 -33.62 3.21 -0.53
N SER A 301 -34.90 3.57 -0.63
CA SER A 301 -35.48 4.73 0.08
C SER A 301 -35.49 4.65 1.61
N ASN A 302 -35.25 3.48 2.18
CA ASN A 302 -35.11 3.25 3.62
C ASN A 302 -33.67 3.02 4.09
N VAL A 303 -32.71 2.91 3.16
CA VAL A 303 -31.31 2.63 3.49
C VAL A 303 -30.67 3.86 4.13
N THR A 304 -29.95 3.64 5.22
CA THR A 304 -29.27 4.69 5.98
C THR A 304 -27.74 4.56 5.95
N ASN A 305 -27.23 3.36 5.65
CA ASN A 305 -25.80 3.03 5.63
C ASN A 305 -25.45 2.21 4.37
N MET A 306 -24.50 2.73 3.58
CA MET A 306 -23.95 2.09 2.38
C MET A 306 -22.41 2.03 2.43
N SER A 307 -21.81 2.19 3.61
CA SER A 307 -20.35 2.14 3.78
C SER A 307 -19.77 0.84 3.23
N SER A 308 -18.66 0.93 2.50
CA SER A 308 -17.93 -0.20 1.90
C SER A 308 -18.75 -1.14 1.01
N MET A 309 -19.98 -0.76 0.58
CA MET A 309 -20.90 -1.67 -0.12
C MET A 309 -20.27 -2.34 -1.35
N PHE A 310 -19.47 -1.60 -2.14
CA PHE A 310 -18.74 -2.11 -3.31
C PHE A 310 -17.23 -2.01 -3.15
N GLU A 311 -16.72 -1.86 -1.93
CA GLU A 311 -15.27 -1.76 -1.73
C GLU A 311 -14.59 -3.04 -2.25
N LYS A 312 -13.64 -2.91 -3.18
CA LYS A 312 -12.95 -4.01 -3.89
C LYS A 312 -13.84 -4.89 -4.77
N ALA A 313 -15.08 -4.49 -5.09
CA ALA A 313 -15.88 -5.11 -6.16
C ALA A 313 -15.36 -4.64 -7.53
N SER A 314 -14.21 -5.18 -7.95
CA SER A 314 -13.41 -4.65 -9.07
C SER A 314 -14.15 -4.63 -10.41
N SER A 315 -15.03 -5.60 -10.65
CA SER A 315 -15.82 -5.72 -11.89
C SER A 315 -17.08 -4.87 -11.93
N PHE A 316 -17.55 -4.34 -10.80
CA PHE A 316 -18.85 -3.68 -10.70
C PHE A 316 -18.88 -2.38 -11.50
N ASN A 317 -19.84 -2.27 -12.43
CA ASN A 317 -20.05 -1.08 -13.25
C ASN A 317 -21.51 -0.94 -13.74
N GLN A 318 -22.49 -1.28 -12.89
CA GLN A 318 -23.91 -1.21 -13.24
C GLN A 318 -24.55 0.12 -12.87
N ASP A 319 -25.51 0.56 -13.69
CA ASP A 319 -26.23 1.81 -13.47
C ASP A 319 -27.08 1.73 -12.19
N ILE A 320 -26.77 2.61 -11.25
CA ILE A 320 -27.43 2.80 -9.96
C ILE A 320 -27.89 4.25 -9.76
N SER A 321 -27.99 5.01 -10.85
CA SER A 321 -28.43 6.41 -10.84
C SER A 321 -29.85 6.58 -10.26
N ASN A 322 -30.71 5.57 -10.40
CA ASN A 322 -32.11 5.64 -9.94
C ASN A 322 -32.31 5.37 -8.44
N TRP A 323 -31.25 5.10 -7.68
CA TRP A 323 -31.36 4.85 -6.25
C TRP A 323 -31.78 6.11 -5.47
N ASN A 324 -32.65 5.92 -4.48
CA ASN A 324 -33.06 6.99 -3.56
C ASN A 324 -32.14 6.99 -2.34
N THR A 325 -31.20 7.94 -2.31
CA THR A 325 -30.20 8.10 -1.26
C THR A 325 -30.58 9.12 -0.18
N SER A 326 -31.81 9.64 -0.19
CA SER A 326 -32.22 10.76 0.69
C SER A 326 -32.13 10.49 2.20
N LYS A 327 -32.10 9.23 2.64
CA LYS A 327 -31.91 8.84 4.05
C LYS A 327 -30.50 8.35 4.38
N VAL A 328 -29.62 8.23 3.38
CA VAL A 328 -28.26 7.73 3.58
C VAL A 328 -27.43 8.76 4.33
N THR A 329 -26.74 8.31 5.36
CA THR A 329 -25.86 9.13 6.20
C THR A 329 -24.38 8.77 6.03
N LYS A 330 -24.07 7.54 5.59
CA LYS A 330 -22.70 7.01 5.49
C LYS A 330 -22.44 6.39 4.11
N PHE A 331 -21.42 6.90 3.43
CA PHE A 331 -20.89 6.41 2.16
C PHE A 331 -19.39 6.07 2.23
N SER A 332 -18.79 6.04 3.43
CA SER A 332 -17.36 5.79 3.57
C SER A 332 -16.92 4.54 2.79
N LYS A 333 -15.88 4.70 1.97
CA LYS A 333 -15.30 3.66 1.12
C LYS A 333 -16.25 2.95 0.15
N MET A 334 -17.46 3.45 -0.10
CA MET A 334 -18.48 2.76 -0.90
C MET A 334 -17.96 2.22 -2.23
N PHE A 335 -17.11 2.98 -2.94
CA PHE A 335 -16.51 2.61 -4.23
C PHE A 335 -14.98 2.46 -4.15
N SER A 336 -14.42 2.29 -2.96
CA SER A 336 -12.99 2.08 -2.77
C SER A 336 -12.50 0.85 -3.56
N PHE A 337 -11.40 0.97 -4.31
CA PHE A 337 -10.82 -0.03 -5.20
C PHE A 337 -11.74 -0.55 -6.32
N THR A 338 -12.86 0.10 -6.62
CA THR A 338 -13.70 -0.28 -7.78
C THR A 338 -13.00 0.10 -9.08
N GLN A 339 -12.33 -0.86 -9.72
CA GLN A 339 -11.47 -0.57 -10.87
C GLN A 339 -12.27 -0.13 -12.10
N ASN A 340 -13.49 -0.65 -12.30
CA ASN A 340 -14.30 -0.42 -13.50
C ASN A 340 -15.47 0.55 -13.31
N PHE A 341 -15.83 0.91 -12.08
CA PHE A 341 -17.04 1.69 -11.81
C PHE A 341 -16.94 3.11 -12.38
N ASN A 342 -17.88 3.48 -13.25
CA ASN A 342 -17.92 4.81 -13.87
C ASN A 342 -19.36 5.22 -14.26
N GLN A 343 -20.31 5.08 -13.33
CA GLN A 343 -21.75 5.31 -13.58
C GLN A 343 -22.26 6.65 -13.02
N PRO A 344 -23.28 7.26 -13.64
CA PRO A 344 -23.69 8.64 -13.35
C PRO A 344 -24.49 8.76 -12.04
N ILE A 345 -23.77 8.92 -10.93
CA ILE A 345 -24.36 9.06 -9.58
C ILE A 345 -24.54 10.52 -9.11
N GLY A 346 -24.35 11.49 -10.01
CA GLY A 346 -24.45 12.91 -9.70
C GLY A 346 -25.84 13.40 -9.29
N ASN A 347 -26.88 12.61 -9.55
CA ASN A 347 -28.29 12.91 -9.23
C ASN A 347 -28.71 12.45 -7.82
N TRP A 348 -27.83 11.79 -7.07
CA TRP A 348 -28.10 11.33 -5.71
C TRP A 348 -28.35 12.48 -4.74
N ASN A 349 -29.27 12.27 -3.80
CA ASN A 349 -29.52 13.22 -2.72
C ASN A 349 -28.58 12.93 -1.54
N THR A 350 -27.53 13.74 -1.40
CA THR A 350 -26.50 13.58 -0.36
C THR A 350 -26.70 14.52 0.84
N SER A 351 -27.82 15.23 0.95
CA SER A 351 -28.05 16.26 1.99
C SER A 351 -28.06 15.76 3.45
N ASN A 352 -28.12 14.44 3.66
CA ASN A 352 -28.02 13.80 4.98
C ASN A 352 -26.69 13.09 5.21
N VAL A 353 -25.80 13.06 4.23
CA VAL A 353 -24.51 12.37 4.32
C VAL A 353 -23.57 13.16 5.22
N THR A 354 -22.98 12.46 6.18
CA THR A 354 -21.97 12.99 7.11
C THR A 354 -20.58 12.43 6.86
N ASP A 355 -20.48 11.29 6.17
CA ASP A 355 -19.21 10.58 5.95
C ASP A 355 -19.09 10.07 4.50
N ILE A 356 -18.12 10.62 3.77
CA ILE A 356 -17.69 10.20 2.43
C ILE A 356 -16.21 9.79 2.40
N SER A 357 -15.60 9.56 3.57
CA SER A 357 -14.17 9.28 3.66
C SER A 357 -13.76 8.10 2.76
N GLY A 358 -12.75 8.32 1.92
CA GLY A 358 -12.25 7.30 0.99
C GLY A 358 -13.26 6.77 -0.04
N ILE A 359 -14.37 7.48 -0.33
CA ILE A 359 -15.44 6.94 -1.19
C ILE A 359 -14.93 6.47 -2.56
N PHE A 360 -13.94 7.14 -3.16
CA PHE A 360 -13.31 6.79 -4.44
C PHE A 360 -11.82 6.45 -4.29
N TYR A 361 -11.40 5.99 -3.11
CA TYR A 361 -10.02 5.53 -2.88
C TYR A 361 -9.63 4.46 -3.91
N GLU A 362 -8.61 4.69 -4.73
CA GLU A 362 -8.16 3.81 -5.82
C GLU A 362 -9.25 3.40 -6.83
N ALA A 363 -10.32 4.20 -6.98
CA ALA A 363 -11.36 4.02 -8.01
C ALA A 363 -10.87 4.56 -9.36
N LYS A 364 -9.96 3.82 -10.00
CA LYS A 364 -9.13 4.32 -11.13
C LYS A 364 -9.91 4.80 -12.35
N SER A 365 -11.08 4.23 -12.64
CA SER A 365 -11.89 4.58 -13.82
C SER A 365 -12.95 5.64 -13.57
N PHE A 366 -13.24 5.99 -12.32
CA PHE A 366 -14.36 6.87 -11.99
C PHE A 366 -14.09 8.30 -12.45
N ASN A 367 -14.98 8.84 -13.28
CA ASN A 367 -14.89 10.20 -13.82
C ASN A 367 -16.28 10.76 -14.16
N GLN A 368 -17.25 10.65 -13.24
CA GLN A 368 -18.62 11.12 -13.43
C GLN A 368 -18.92 12.40 -12.65
N PRO A 369 -19.78 13.30 -13.17
CA PRO A 369 -20.06 14.57 -12.53
C PRO A 369 -20.76 14.37 -11.19
N ILE A 370 -20.17 14.90 -10.12
CA ILE A 370 -20.68 14.85 -8.74
C ILE A 370 -20.71 16.22 -8.05
N GLY A 371 -20.48 17.30 -8.82
CA GLY A 371 -20.49 18.68 -8.29
C GLY A 371 -21.84 19.13 -7.71
N ASN A 372 -22.94 18.42 -8.01
CA ASN A 372 -24.27 18.69 -7.47
C ASN A 372 -24.51 18.05 -6.10
N TRP A 373 -23.58 17.24 -5.59
CA TRP A 373 -23.71 16.66 -4.25
C TRP A 373 -23.69 17.76 -3.20
N ASN A 374 -24.67 17.72 -2.30
CA ASN A 374 -24.66 18.51 -1.07
C ASN A 374 -23.79 17.79 -0.04
N ILE A 375 -22.64 18.36 0.29
CA ILE A 375 -21.72 17.84 1.32
C ILE A 375 -21.67 18.73 2.56
N SER A 376 -22.64 19.62 2.77
CA SER A 376 -22.60 20.64 3.83
C SER A 376 -22.57 20.07 5.25
N LYS A 377 -22.81 18.77 5.44
CA LYS A 377 -22.71 18.08 6.74
C LYS A 377 -21.44 17.22 6.90
N VAL A 378 -20.61 17.14 5.86
CA VAL A 378 -19.37 16.37 5.86
C VAL A 378 -18.29 17.17 6.57
N THR A 379 -17.55 16.51 7.49
CA THR A 379 -16.47 17.14 8.26
C THR A 379 -15.07 16.72 7.82
N SER A 380 -14.96 15.68 6.99
CA SER A 380 -13.68 15.16 6.48
C SER A 380 -13.78 14.79 5.00
N LEU A 381 -12.87 15.32 4.19
CA LEU A 381 -12.62 14.94 2.81
C LEU A 381 -11.39 14.02 2.69
N LYS A 382 -10.97 13.41 3.81
CA LYS A 382 -9.81 12.54 3.85
C LYS A 382 -9.90 11.45 2.78
N GLN A 383 -8.88 11.40 1.94
CA GLN A 383 -8.68 10.35 0.93
C GLN A 383 -9.83 10.15 -0.08
N VAL A 384 -10.75 11.12 -0.23
CA VAL A 384 -11.94 10.98 -1.11
C VAL A 384 -11.57 10.57 -2.53
N PHE A 385 -10.51 11.15 -3.12
CA PHE A 385 -10.00 10.83 -4.46
C PHE A 385 -8.57 10.28 -4.44
N TYR A 386 -8.16 9.65 -3.34
CA TYR A 386 -6.84 9.04 -3.21
C TYR A 386 -6.60 8.05 -4.35
N LYS A 387 -5.61 8.30 -5.21
CA LYS A 387 -5.25 7.52 -6.40
C LYS A 387 -6.42 7.28 -7.37
N ALA A 388 -7.40 8.19 -7.41
CA ALA A 388 -8.45 8.21 -8.41
C ALA A 388 -7.89 8.75 -9.74
N ASP A 389 -7.08 7.92 -10.43
CA ASP A 389 -6.24 8.32 -11.56
C ASP A 389 -6.99 9.09 -12.67
N SER A 390 -8.24 8.73 -12.98
CA SER A 390 -9.04 9.33 -14.07
C SER A 390 -9.94 10.50 -13.65
N PHE A 391 -10.12 10.74 -12.35
CA PHE A 391 -11.12 11.69 -11.89
C PHE A 391 -10.72 13.14 -12.24
N ASN A 392 -11.59 13.84 -12.97
CA ASN A 392 -11.37 15.23 -13.40
C ASN A 392 -12.70 15.97 -13.61
N GLN A 393 -13.61 15.90 -12.63
CA GLN A 393 -14.94 16.55 -12.71
C GLN A 393 -15.06 17.73 -11.77
N ASP A 394 -15.84 18.72 -12.17
CA ASP A 394 -16.05 19.95 -11.39
C ASP A 394 -16.77 19.63 -10.06
N ILE A 395 -16.13 20.05 -8.96
CA ILE A 395 -16.60 19.95 -7.58
C ILE A 395 -16.42 21.28 -6.84
N ASN A 396 -16.24 22.38 -7.57
CA ASN A 396 -16.04 23.71 -6.99
C ASN A 396 -17.27 24.17 -6.19
N ASN A 397 -18.48 23.68 -6.52
CA ASN A 397 -19.71 24.06 -5.83
C ASN A 397 -19.98 23.29 -4.53
N TRP A 398 -19.08 22.41 -4.11
CA TRP A 398 -19.19 21.74 -2.82
C TRP A 398 -19.07 22.74 -1.66
N ASP A 399 -20.03 22.68 -0.73
CA ASP A 399 -19.99 23.46 0.50
C ASP A 399 -19.04 22.80 1.51
N THR A 400 -17.80 23.29 1.58
CA THR A 400 -16.76 22.75 2.46
C THR A 400 -16.68 23.48 3.81
N SER A 401 -17.62 24.37 4.15
CA SER A 401 -17.50 25.23 5.33
C SER A 401 -17.41 24.46 6.66
N ASN A 402 -17.90 23.21 6.70
CA ASN A 402 -17.82 22.34 7.87
C ASN A 402 -16.64 21.35 7.85
N VAL A 403 -15.82 21.36 6.78
CA VAL A 403 -14.69 20.46 6.63
C VAL A 403 -13.53 20.91 7.52
N THR A 404 -12.97 19.96 8.27
CA THR A 404 -11.83 20.16 9.18
C THR A 404 -10.60 19.35 8.77
N ASP A 405 -10.78 18.29 7.98
CA ASP A 405 -9.73 17.38 7.52
C ASP A 405 -9.81 17.21 5.99
N MET A 406 -8.76 17.64 5.30
CA MET A 406 -8.58 17.50 3.84
C MET A 406 -7.30 16.74 3.49
N ASN A 407 -6.73 16.01 4.45
CA ASN A 407 -5.46 15.33 4.20
C ASN A 407 -5.64 14.27 3.09
N GLU A 408 -4.69 14.25 2.15
CA GLU A 408 -4.62 13.27 1.07
C GLU A 408 -5.85 13.22 0.13
N THR A 409 -6.69 14.27 0.06
CA THR A 409 -7.92 14.26 -0.75
C THR A 409 -7.65 13.96 -2.23
N PHE A 410 -6.61 14.54 -2.84
CA PHE A 410 -6.21 14.31 -4.23
C PHE A 410 -4.84 13.63 -4.36
N TYR A 411 -4.42 12.88 -3.34
CA TYR A 411 -3.16 12.13 -3.34
C TYR A 411 -3.09 11.21 -4.56
N TYR A 412 -2.13 11.38 -5.46
CA TYR A 412 -2.00 10.68 -6.75
C TYR A 412 -3.24 10.76 -7.66
N ALA A 413 -4.11 11.77 -7.53
CA ALA A 413 -5.19 12.01 -8.50
C ALA A 413 -4.63 12.63 -9.78
N LYS A 414 -3.93 11.83 -10.59
CA LYS A 414 -3.02 12.31 -11.66
C LYS A 414 -3.69 13.21 -12.70
N SER A 415 -4.97 12.96 -13.02
CA SER A 415 -5.72 13.71 -14.04
C SER A 415 -6.47 14.92 -13.49
N PHE A 416 -6.57 15.07 -12.17
CA PHE A 416 -7.42 16.08 -11.56
C PHE A 416 -6.88 17.50 -11.84
N ASN A 417 -7.69 18.34 -12.46
CA ASN A 417 -7.35 19.72 -12.79
C ASN A 417 -8.63 20.59 -12.91
N GLN A 418 -9.42 20.64 -11.84
CA GLN A 418 -10.68 21.40 -11.77
C GLN A 418 -10.63 22.50 -10.70
N PRO A 419 -11.37 23.61 -10.88
CA PRO A 419 -11.33 24.73 -9.94
C PRO A 419 -11.81 24.34 -8.55
N LEU A 420 -11.22 24.95 -7.52
CA LEU A 420 -11.54 24.75 -6.10
C LEU A 420 -11.62 26.07 -5.32
N GLU A 421 -11.68 27.19 -6.04
CA GLU A 421 -11.62 28.54 -5.47
C GLU A 421 -12.80 28.92 -4.57
N LYS A 422 -13.93 28.20 -4.65
CA LYS A 422 -15.12 28.41 -3.81
C LYS A 422 -15.08 27.59 -2.52
N TRP A 423 -14.12 26.68 -2.36
CA TRP A 423 -13.99 25.91 -1.14
C TRP A 423 -13.60 26.82 0.02
N ASP A 424 -14.42 26.80 1.06
CA ASP A 424 -14.10 27.36 2.37
C ASP A 424 -13.22 26.36 3.13
N ILE A 425 -11.98 26.75 3.40
CA ILE A 425 -11.01 25.95 4.16
C ILE A 425 -10.69 26.58 5.54
N SER A 426 -11.45 27.58 5.97
CA SER A 426 -11.17 28.34 7.20
C SER A 426 -11.16 27.47 8.46
N ASN A 427 -11.83 26.32 8.45
CA ASN A 427 -11.85 25.35 9.56
C ASN A 427 -10.76 24.26 9.48
N VAL A 428 -9.96 24.23 8.40
CA VAL A 428 -8.90 23.25 8.18
C VAL A 428 -7.61 23.70 8.88
N LYS A 429 -6.87 22.74 9.44
CA LYS A 429 -5.57 23.00 10.12
C LYS A 429 -4.35 22.53 9.32
N SER A 430 -4.53 21.59 8.42
CA SER A 430 -3.46 20.91 7.69
C SER A 430 -3.89 20.64 6.26
N LEU A 431 -3.04 20.99 5.29
CA LEU A 431 -3.20 20.64 3.88
C LEU A 431 -2.27 19.48 3.47
N LYS A 432 -1.83 18.70 4.47
CA LYS A 432 -0.82 17.66 4.28
C LYS A 432 -1.21 16.71 3.14
N ASP A 433 -0.28 16.55 2.21
CA ASP A 433 -0.39 15.64 1.07
C ASP A 433 -1.60 15.90 0.15
N LEU A 434 -2.23 17.09 0.21
CA LEU A 434 -3.50 17.39 -0.49
C LEU A 434 -3.43 17.13 -2.00
N PHE A 435 -2.39 17.61 -2.68
CA PHE A 435 -2.13 17.42 -4.12
C PHE A 435 -0.85 16.63 -4.38
N PHE A 436 -0.41 15.80 -3.43
CA PHE A 436 0.77 14.96 -3.60
C PHE A 436 0.63 14.13 -4.88
N ARG A 437 1.53 14.29 -5.85
CA ARG A 437 1.56 13.57 -7.13
C ARG A 437 0.30 13.76 -7.99
N ALA A 438 -0.45 14.85 -7.77
CA ALA A 438 -1.53 15.29 -8.66
C ALA A 438 -0.92 15.99 -9.89
N HIS A 439 -0.27 15.22 -10.77
CA HIS A 439 0.62 15.74 -11.83
C HIS A 439 0.02 16.85 -12.70
N SER A 440 -1.29 16.78 -12.99
CA SER A 440 -1.98 17.72 -13.89
C SER A 440 -2.56 18.95 -13.18
N PHE A 441 -2.58 18.98 -11.85
CA PHE A 441 -3.27 20.02 -11.11
C PHE A 441 -2.61 21.39 -11.29
N ASN A 442 -3.37 22.36 -11.79
CA ASN A 442 -2.89 23.72 -12.05
C ASN A 442 -4.04 24.75 -11.98
N GLN A 443 -4.77 24.79 -10.87
CA GLN A 443 -5.94 25.67 -10.68
C GLN A 443 -5.72 26.68 -9.55
N THR A 444 -6.43 27.81 -9.62
CA THR A 444 -6.25 28.94 -8.71
C THR A 444 -6.75 28.63 -7.29
N LEU A 445 -5.89 28.87 -6.30
CA LEU A 445 -6.19 28.67 -4.87
C LEU A 445 -5.95 29.94 -4.03
N ASN A 446 -5.64 31.07 -4.67
CA ASN A 446 -5.18 32.28 -4.00
C ASN A 446 -6.25 32.93 -3.09
N ASN A 447 -7.53 32.56 -3.24
CA ASN A 447 -8.62 33.12 -2.44
C ASN A 447 -8.92 32.32 -1.16
N TRP A 448 -8.20 31.21 -0.93
CA TRP A 448 -8.38 30.41 0.27
C TRP A 448 -7.94 31.15 1.53
N ASP A 449 -8.77 31.11 2.58
CA ASP A 449 -8.39 31.58 3.90
C ASP A 449 -7.49 30.55 4.59
N THR A 450 -6.18 30.76 4.51
CA THR A 450 -5.19 29.85 5.10
C THR A 450 -4.78 30.24 6.52
N SER A 451 -5.47 31.19 7.18
CA SER A 451 -5.01 31.73 8.47
C SER A 451 -4.92 30.69 9.58
N ASN A 452 -5.66 29.58 9.48
CA ASN A 452 -5.66 28.49 10.46
C ASN A 452 -4.73 27.32 10.09
N ILE A 453 -4.05 27.38 8.94
CA ILE A 453 -3.14 26.32 8.50
C ILE A 453 -1.84 26.36 9.30
N THR A 454 -1.47 25.22 9.88
CA THR A 454 -0.22 25.02 10.61
C THR A 454 0.79 24.18 9.85
N SER A 455 0.36 23.40 8.86
CA SER A 455 1.23 22.50 8.08
C SER A 455 0.98 22.63 6.59
N LEU A 456 2.06 22.90 5.85
CA LEU A 456 2.14 22.86 4.39
C LEU A 456 3.04 21.70 3.92
N GLU A 457 3.12 20.61 4.69
CA GLU A 457 3.90 19.42 4.34
C GLU A 457 3.36 18.78 3.05
N ASN A 458 4.23 18.59 2.05
CA ASN A 458 3.98 17.84 0.82
C ASN A 458 2.77 18.32 -0.04
N VAL A 459 2.25 19.54 0.17
CA VAL A 459 0.99 19.99 -0.46
C VAL A 459 1.01 19.83 -1.98
N PHE A 460 2.10 20.24 -2.64
CA PHE A 460 2.29 20.16 -4.09
C PHE A 460 3.47 19.26 -4.48
N ASP A 461 3.90 18.35 -3.60
CA ASP A 461 5.00 17.42 -3.92
C ASP A 461 4.62 16.55 -5.13
N GLY A 462 5.34 16.68 -6.24
CA GLY A 462 5.07 15.96 -7.49
C GLY A 462 3.88 16.50 -8.28
N ALA A 463 3.33 17.66 -7.94
CA ALA A 463 2.34 18.36 -8.77
C ALA A 463 3.05 19.07 -9.95
N TRP A 464 3.54 18.28 -10.91
CA TRP A 464 4.44 18.72 -11.99
C TRP A 464 3.99 19.98 -12.73
N SER A 465 2.68 20.14 -12.95
CA SER A 465 2.10 21.24 -13.74
C SER A 465 1.72 22.47 -12.90
N PHE A 466 1.79 22.40 -11.57
CA PHE A 466 1.25 23.45 -10.71
C PHE A 466 2.08 24.73 -10.81
N ASN A 467 1.43 25.83 -11.22
CA ASN A 467 2.06 27.14 -11.37
C ASN A 467 1.03 28.27 -11.20
N GLN A 468 0.30 28.28 -10.10
CA GLN A 468 -0.73 29.29 -9.79
C GLN A 468 -0.35 30.17 -8.59
N PRO A 469 -0.79 31.44 -8.56
CA PRO A 469 -0.40 32.36 -7.50
C PRO A 469 -0.92 31.91 -6.14
N LEU A 470 -0.06 32.05 -5.12
CA LEU A 470 -0.33 31.73 -3.71
C LEU A 470 0.04 32.91 -2.78
N ASN A 471 0.27 34.08 -3.34
CA ASN A 471 0.73 35.26 -2.62
C ASN A 471 -0.30 35.81 -1.62
N ASN A 472 -1.58 35.41 -1.68
CA ASN A 472 -2.57 35.86 -0.70
C ASN A 472 -2.69 34.90 0.51
N TRP A 473 -1.97 33.77 0.49
CA TRP A 473 -1.99 32.84 1.61
C TRP A 473 -1.35 33.48 2.85
N ASN A 474 -2.10 33.47 3.96
CA ASN A 474 -1.57 33.78 5.26
C ASN A 474 -0.82 32.57 5.83
N THR A 475 0.50 32.68 5.98
CA THR A 475 1.37 31.61 6.50
C THR A 475 1.82 31.86 7.94
N SER A 476 1.30 32.86 8.65
CA SER A 476 1.78 33.28 9.98
C SER A 476 1.62 32.24 11.09
N ASN A 477 0.90 31.14 10.82
CA ASN A 477 0.71 30.01 11.73
C ASN A 477 1.39 28.72 11.26
N VAL A 478 2.03 28.73 10.08
CA VAL A 478 2.69 27.57 9.50
C VAL A 478 3.97 27.27 10.26
N THR A 479 4.14 26.02 10.67
CA THR A 479 5.34 25.53 11.38
C THR A 479 6.22 24.63 10.51
N THR A 480 5.68 24.09 9.41
CA THR A 480 6.44 23.22 8.49
C THR A 480 6.05 23.48 7.04
N MET A 481 7.08 23.60 6.18
CA MET A 481 6.96 23.70 4.72
C MET A 481 7.72 22.56 4.02
N LYS A 482 7.96 21.46 4.73
CA LYS A 482 8.70 20.30 4.22
C LYS A 482 8.10 19.81 2.90
N ASN A 483 8.95 19.66 1.88
CA ASN A 483 8.60 19.21 0.53
C ASN A 483 7.44 19.97 -0.14
N MET A 484 7.08 21.19 0.30
CA MET A 484 5.86 21.86 -0.16
C MET A 484 5.73 21.91 -1.69
N PHE A 485 6.85 22.14 -2.40
CA PHE A 485 6.96 22.20 -3.86
C PHE A 485 7.98 21.19 -4.42
N HIS A 486 8.30 20.13 -3.67
CA HIS A 486 9.23 19.10 -4.14
C HIS A 486 8.74 18.51 -5.48
N GLN A 487 9.56 18.46 -6.52
CA GLN A 487 9.16 18.04 -7.87
C GLN A 487 7.98 18.83 -8.48
N ALA A 488 7.63 20.02 -7.98
CA ALA A 488 6.67 20.91 -8.65
C ALA A 488 7.37 21.63 -9.82
N ASN A 489 7.70 20.87 -10.88
CA ASN A 489 8.61 21.28 -11.95
C ASN A 489 8.30 22.65 -12.58
N ALA A 490 7.01 22.98 -12.74
CA ALA A 490 6.56 24.21 -13.37
C ALA A 490 6.40 25.41 -12.43
N PHE A 491 6.51 25.23 -11.11
CA PHE A 491 6.18 26.27 -10.14
C PHE A 491 7.19 27.42 -10.17
N ASP A 492 6.72 28.63 -10.49
CA ASP A 492 7.53 29.86 -10.53
C ASP A 492 6.67 31.09 -10.18
N GLN A 493 6.00 31.05 -9.02
CA GLN A 493 5.11 32.12 -8.56
C GLN A 493 5.68 32.89 -7.37
N ASN A 494 5.32 34.17 -7.27
CA ASN A 494 5.80 35.02 -6.19
C ASN A 494 5.15 34.64 -4.85
N ILE A 495 6.00 34.32 -3.87
CA ILE A 495 5.64 33.96 -2.50
C ILE A 495 6.50 34.73 -1.47
N SER A 496 7.13 35.83 -1.91
CA SER A 496 8.01 36.66 -1.07
C SER A 496 7.30 37.22 0.16
N ASN A 497 5.98 37.41 0.10
CA ASN A 497 5.22 38.04 1.19
C ASN A 497 4.74 37.06 2.27
N TRP A 498 5.11 35.78 2.19
CA TRP A 498 4.82 34.80 3.22
C TRP A 498 5.57 35.11 4.52
N ASP A 499 4.86 34.98 5.64
CA ASP A 499 5.44 35.00 6.98
C ASP A 499 5.97 33.60 7.31
N THR A 500 7.29 33.48 7.43
CA THR A 500 8.00 32.24 7.75
C THR A 500 8.50 32.19 9.19
N SER A 501 8.18 33.20 10.01
CA SER A 501 8.77 33.39 11.35
C SER A 501 8.51 32.24 12.32
N LYS A 502 7.48 31.40 12.09
CA LYS A 502 7.18 30.21 12.91
C LYS A 502 7.65 28.88 12.30
N VAL A 503 8.21 28.90 11.09
CA VAL A 503 8.62 27.68 10.38
C VAL A 503 9.87 27.10 11.05
N THR A 504 9.83 25.81 11.38
CA THR A 504 10.97 25.07 11.95
C THR A 504 11.67 24.18 10.95
N THR A 505 11.03 23.85 9.82
CA THR A 505 11.65 23.04 8.75
C THR A 505 11.16 23.43 7.37
N MET A 506 12.12 23.58 6.45
CA MET A 506 11.93 23.78 5.01
C MET A 506 12.62 22.67 4.21
N LYS A 507 12.87 21.50 4.85
CA LYS A 507 13.54 20.37 4.20
C LYS A 507 12.92 20.06 2.83
N SER A 508 13.77 20.04 1.81
CA SER A 508 13.45 19.73 0.41
C SER A 508 12.27 20.55 -0.19
N MET A 509 11.96 21.75 0.35
CA MET A 509 10.79 22.53 -0.07
C MET A 509 10.75 22.80 -1.59
N PHE A 510 11.90 23.09 -2.22
CA PHE A 510 12.04 23.33 -3.67
C PHE A 510 12.95 22.29 -4.35
N ALA A 511 13.18 21.14 -3.73
CA ALA A 511 13.92 20.07 -4.37
C ALA A 511 13.22 19.69 -5.69
N GLU A 512 13.95 19.64 -6.80
CA GLU A 512 13.46 19.39 -8.15
C GLU A 512 12.36 20.36 -8.63
N ALA A 513 12.16 21.52 -7.99
CA ALA A 513 11.31 22.59 -8.50
C ALA A 513 12.04 23.37 -9.61
N LYS A 514 12.21 22.72 -10.76
CA LYS A 514 13.15 23.12 -11.83
C LYS A 514 12.97 24.56 -12.33
N ALA A 515 11.73 25.06 -12.41
CA ALA A 515 11.43 26.41 -12.89
C ALA A 515 11.54 27.51 -11.83
N PHE A 516 11.55 27.17 -10.54
CA PHE A 516 11.40 28.16 -9.47
C PHE A 516 12.56 29.14 -9.42
N ASN A 517 12.27 30.43 -9.59
CA ASN A 517 13.28 31.49 -9.52
C ASN A 517 12.68 32.83 -9.04
N LYS A 518 11.94 32.80 -7.92
CA LYS A 518 11.34 34.00 -7.32
C LYS A 518 12.02 34.44 -6.02
N PRO A 519 12.08 35.76 -5.73
CA PRO A 519 12.75 36.27 -4.53
C PRO A 519 12.14 35.70 -3.25
N ILE A 520 13.01 35.22 -2.36
CA ILE A 520 12.67 34.71 -1.02
C ILE A 520 13.69 35.17 0.04
N GLY A 521 14.60 36.07 -0.32
CA GLY A 521 15.64 36.57 0.59
C GLY A 521 15.09 37.34 1.80
N ASN A 522 13.84 37.82 1.72
CA ASN A 522 13.18 38.56 2.79
C ASN A 522 12.48 37.67 3.83
N TRP A 523 12.52 36.34 3.68
CA TRP A 523 11.95 35.41 4.64
C TRP A 523 12.74 35.40 5.96
N ASP A 524 12.01 35.39 7.08
CA ASP A 524 12.59 35.14 8.40
C ASP A 524 12.74 33.62 8.59
N ILE A 525 13.97 33.13 8.48
CA ILE A 525 14.31 31.71 8.69
C ILE A 525 15.02 31.47 10.02
N SER A 526 15.07 32.45 10.93
CA SER A 526 15.81 32.36 12.20
C SER A 526 15.33 31.23 13.12
N ASN A 527 14.10 30.75 12.91
CA ASN A 527 13.53 29.61 13.63
C ASN A 527 13.68 28.27 12.92
N VAL A 528 14.20 28.23 11.69
CA VAL A 528 14.36 27.00 10.91
C VAL A 528 15.56 26.20 11.41
N GLU A 529 15.33 24.91 11.69
CA GLU A 529 16.33 23.96 12.17
C GLU A 529 16.84 23.03 11.06
N ASN A 530 16.13 22.96 9.92
CA ASN A 530 16.45 22.07 8.81
C ASN A 530 16.06 22.64 7.44
N ILE A 531 17.07 22.85 6.58
CA ILE A 531 16.94 23.22 5.16
C ILE A 531 17.60 22.19 4.22
N ASN A 532 17.87 20.98 4.70
CA ASN A 532 18.54 19.97 3.90
C ASN A 532 17.76 19.75 2.59
N GLU A 533 18.50 19.64 1.49
CA GLU A 533 17.96 19.45 0.14
C GLU A 533 17.04 20.59 -0.36
N MET A 534 16.99 21.76 0.30
CA MET A 534 16.07 22.87 -0.04
C MET A 534 15.98 23.17 -1.54
N PHE A 535 17.12 23.21 -2.25
CA PHE A 535 17.23 23.50 -3.68
C PHE A 535 17.93 22.36 -4.45
N LEU A 536 17.84 21.13 -3.97
CA LEU A 536 18.35 19.93 -4.66
C LEU A 536 17.78 19.88 -6.08
N ILE A 537 18.60 19.99 -7.13
CA ILE A 537 18.19 19.95 -8.55
C ILE A 537 17.18 21.08 -8.90
N ALA A 538 17.22 22.21 -8.18
CA ALA A 538 16.48 23.41 -8.55
C ALA A 538 17.22 24.16 -9.68
N GLU A 539 17.05 23.69 -10.92
CA GLU A 539 17.85 24.09 -12.08
C GLU A 539 17.89 25.61 -12.34
N SER A 540 16.77 26.32 -12.14
CA SER A 540 16.65 27.76 -12.43
C SER A 540 16.90 28.69 -11.24
N PHE A 541 16.98 28.17 -10.01
CA PHE A 541 17.00 29.03 -8.82
C PHE A 541 18.31 29.83 -8.74
N ASN A 542 18.19 31.16 -8.73
CA ASN A 542 19.33 32.08 -8.65
C ASN A 542 18.94 33.40 -7.97
N GLN A 543 18.33 33.33 -6.79
CA GLN A 543 17.85 34.48 -6.03
C GLN A 543 18.69 34.72 -4.79
N ASP A 544 18.83 35.99 -4.41
CA ASP A 544 19.63 36.40 -3.25
C ASP A 544 18.96 35.94 -1.95
N ILE A 545 19.75 35.26 -1.13
CA ILE A 545 19.41 34.71 0.19
C ILE A 545 20.57 34.92 1.19
N ASN A 546 21.47 35.86 0.90
CA ASN A 546 22.67 36.10 1.68
C ASN A 546 22.34 36.52 3.11
N ASP A 547 21.24 37.25 3.30
CA ASP A 547 20.84 37.82 4.60
C ASP A 547 20.04 36.86 5.49
N TRP A 548 19.90 35.60 5.10
CA TRP A 548 19.24 34.57 5.90
C TRP A 548 19.99 34.26 7.20
N ASP A 549 19.28 34.33 8.34
CA ASP A 549 19.80 33.86 9.64
C ASP A 549 19.71 32.34 9.75
N ILE A 550 20.82 31.67 9.44
CA ILE A 550 20.95 30.21 9.52
C ILE A 550 21.49 29.71 10.87
N SER A 551 21.57 30.55 11.90
CA SER A 551 22.32 30.24 13.14
C SER A 551 21.77 29.05 13.93
N LYS A 552 20.52 28.64 13.72
CA LYS A 552 19.94 27.43 14.34
C LYS A 552 20.27 26.12 13.61
N LEU A 553 20.78 26.19 12.39
CA LEU A 553 21.16 25.01 11.63
C LEU A 553 22.42 24.38 12.23
N THR A 554 22.53 23.05 12.09
CA THR A 554 23.73 22.28 12.50
C THR A 554 24.38 21.53 11.34
N VAL A 555 23.67 21.40 10.22
CA VAL A 555 24.07 20.65 9.02
C VAL A 555 23.53 21.38 7.80
N LEU A 556 24.35 21.43 6.74
CA LEU A 556 23.96 21.84 5.39
C LEU A 556 24.17 20.66 4.45
N GLU A 557 23.12 19.84 4.29
CA GLU A 557 23.18 18.66 3.42
C GLU A 557 22.49 18.92 2.08
N LYS A 558 23.26 18.80 0.98
CA LYS A 558 22.74 18.85 -0.41
C LYS A 558 21.86 20.08 -0.73
N VAL A 559 22.06 21.20 -0.03
CA VAL A 559 21.18 22.38 -0.17
C VAL A 559 21.14 22.88 -1.61
N PHE A 560 22.29 22.89 -2.32
CA PHE A 560 22.42 23.30 -3.72
C PHE A 560 22.94 22.17 -4.62
N TYR A 561 22.71 20.91 -4.23
CA TYR A 561 23.14 19.76 -5.03
C TYR A 561 22.49 19.83 -6.42
N SER A 562 23.30 19.90 -7.48
CA SER A 562 22.87 20.07 -8.87
C SER A 562 21.98 21.30 -9.13
N ALA A 563 22.09 22.36 -8.32
CA ALA A 563 21.44 23.65 -8.58
C ALA A 563 22.20 24.41 -9.67
N ALA A 564 21.91 24.09 -10.94
CA ALA A 564 22.72 24.47 -12.09
C ALA A 564 22.95 26.00 -12.22
N SER A 565 21.94 26.82 -11.96
CA SER A 565 21.99 28.28 -12.15
C SER A 565 22.43 29.08 -10.92
N PHE A 566 22.49 28.47 -9.73
CA PHE A 566 22.69 29.22 -8.49
C PHE A 566 24.09 29.83 -8.41
N ASN A 567 24.16 31.16 -8.32
CA ASN A 567 25.41 31.91 -8.24
C ASN A 567 25.24 33.23 -7.47
N GLN A 568 24.59 33.19 -6.32
CA GLN A 568 24.37 34.35 -5.42
C GLN A 568 25.29 34.30 -4.20
N PRO A 569 25.67 35.46 -3.63
CA PRO A 569 26.56 35.51 -2.48
C PRO A 569 25.94 34.79 -1.26
N LEU A 570 26.80 34.13 -0.48
CA LEU A 570 26.46 33.46 0.78
C LEU A 570 27.42 33.85 1.92
N ASN A 571 28.22 34.90 1.71
CA ASN A 571 29.25 35.32 2.64
C ASN A 571 28.68 35.90 3.96
N ASN A 572 27.40 36.26 4.02
CA ASN A 572 26.76 36.74 5.25
C ASN A 572 26.22 35.60 6.14
N TRP A 573 26.20 34.36 5.64
CA TRP A 573 25.76 33.20 6.41
C TRP A 573 26.69 32.94 7.61
N ASN A 574 26.12 32.96 8.82
CA ASN A 574 26.82 32.55 10.03
C ASN A 574 26.80 31.01 10.16
N ILE A 575 27.87 30.37 9.69
CA ILE A 575 28.01 28.91 9.71
C ILE A 575 28.71 28.37 10.98
N ALA A 576 28.95 29.19 12.01
CA ALA A 576 29.74 28.78 13.18
C ALA A 576 29.16 27.55 13.91
N ASN A 577 27.85 27.31 13.84
CA ASN A 577 27.22 26.13 14.46
C ASN A 577 27.19 24.89 13.54
N ILE A 578 27.63 25.01 12.29
CA ILE A 578 27.55 23.94 11.30
C ILE A 578 28.67 22.92 11.52
N THR A 579 28.29 21.66 11.65
CA THR A 579 29.22 20.53 11.83
C THR A 579 29.45 19.73 10.54
N SER A 580 28.61 19.92 9.52
CA SER A 580 28.68 19.19 8.25
C SER A 580 28.15 20.01 7.07
N ILE A 581 28.91 20.08 5.98
CA ILE A 581 28.53 20.67 4.68
C ILE A 581 28.47 19.62 3.56
N PHE A 582 27.91 18.44 3.88
CA PHE A 582 27.91 17.30 2.97
C PHE A 582 27.23 17.61 1.62
N ALA A 583 28.00 17.47 0.54
CA ALA A 583 27.53 17.66 -0.83
C ALA A 583 26.81 19.00 -1.09
N LEU A 584 27.18 20.06 -0.37
CA LEU A 584 26.50 21.35 -0.40
C LEU A 584 26.33 21.94 -1.81
N PHE A 585 27.41 21.97 -2.60
CA PHE A 585 27.46 22.47 -3.99
C PHE A 585 27.82 21.36 -4.98
N HIS A 586 27.54 20.10 -4.65
CA HIS A 586 27.85 18.99 -5.53
C HIS A 586 27.13 19.18 -6.88
N SER A 587 27.85 19.17 -7.99
CA SER A 587 27.32 19.42 -9.34
C SER A 587 26.64 20.79 -9.54
N ALA A 588 26.89 21.78 -8.67
CA ALA A 588 26.42 23.15 -8.86
C ALA A 588 27.25 23.84 -9.95
N GLU A 589 26.75 23.85 -11.18
CA GLU A 589 27.54 24.20 -12.36
C GLU A 589 28.01 25.67 -12.38
N SER A 590 27.18 26.60 -11.91
CA SER A 590 27.45 28.05 -12.00
C SER A 590 28.03 28.68 -10.72
N PHE A 591 28.01 27.98 -9.59
CA PHE A 591 28.36 28.58 -8.30
C PHE A 591 29.85 28.95 -8.24
N ASN A 592 30.14 30.25 -8.09
CA ASN A 592 31.51 30.77 -8.02
C ASN A 592 31.60 32.03 -7.13
N GLN A 593 30.91 32.04 -5.99
CA GLN A 593 30.90 33.15 -5.05
C GLN A 593 31.87 32.95 -3.90
N ASN A 594 32.40 34.06 -3.38
CA ASN A 594 33.40 34.04 -2.32
C ASN A 594 32.73 33.71 -0.97
N ILE A 595 33.21 32.65 -0.32
CA ILE A 595 32.78 32.16 0.99
C ILE A 595 33.98 31.94 1.93
N ASN A 596 35.10 32.59 1.62
CA ASN A 596 36.34 32.46 2.38
C ASN A 596 36.21 33.01 3.82
N ASN A 597 35.23 33.89 4.07
CA ASN A 597 35.03 34.52 5.38
C ASN A 597 34.20 33.68 6.37
N TRP A 598 33.76 32.49 5.98
CA TRP A 598 33.01 31.58 6.83
C TRP A 598 33.83 31.08 8.02
N ASP A 599 33.24 31.08 9.23
CA ASP A 599 33.82 30.44 10.41
C ASP A 599 33.57 28.92 10.35
N THR A 600 34.54 28.18 9.81
CA THR A 600 34.47 26.72 9.67
C THR A 600 35.03 25.96 10.88
N SER A 601 35.36 26.63 11.99
CA SER A 601 36.08 26.02 13.12
C SER A 601 35.35 24.81 13.74
N ASN A 602 34.03 24.72 13.63
CA ASN A 602 33.23 23.58 14.13
C ASN A 602 32.99 22.48 13.09
N LEU A 603 33.48 22.63 11.86
CA LEU A 603 33.22 21.70 10.77
C LEU A 603 33.95 20.37 10.98
N LYS A 604 33.21 19.26 10.89
CA LYS A 604 33.75 17.89 11.01
C LYS A 604 33.73 17.13 9.69
N ILE A 605 32.78 17.46 8.81
CA ILE A 605 32.55 16.77 7.54
C ILE A 605 32.39 17.80 6.43
N MET A 606 33.24 17.72 5.41
CA MET A 606 33.11 18.52 4.17
C MET A 606 33.02 17.64 2.92
N SER A 607 32.75 16.34 3.09
CA SER A 607 32.75 15.39 1.98
C SER A 607 31.84 15.84 0.84
N SER A 608 32.39 15.78 -0.38
CA SER A 608 31.73 16.16 -1.63
C SER A 608 31.24 17.61 -1.72
N ALA A 609 31.66 18.52 -0.83
CA ALA A 609 31.12 19.88 -0.76
C ALA A 609 31.14 20.64 -2.10
N PHE A 610 32.18 20.44 -2.93
CA PHE A 610 32.35 21.05 -4.26
C PHE A 610 32.57 20.01 -5.37
N HIS A 611 32.17 18.76 -5.13
CA HIS A 611 32.36 17.70 -6.13
C HIS A 611 31.59 18.06 -7.41
N ALA A 612 32.24 18.03 -8.57
CA ALA A 612 31.67 18.44 -9.85
C ALA A 612 31.14 19.90 -9.91
N ALA A 613 31.55 20.77 -8.98
CA ALA A 613 31.25 22.21 -9.03
C ALA A 613 32.14 22.90 -10.09
N LYS A 614 31.76 22.75 -11.37
CA LYS A 614 32.60 23.06 -12.54
C LYS A 614 33.17 24.48 -12.55
N ALA A 615 32.40 25.48 -12.16
CA ALA A 615 32.83 26.89 -12.20
C ALA A 615 33.54 27.38 -10.92
N TYR A 616 33.52 26.62 -9.83
CA TYR A 616 33.97 27.12 -8.53
C TYR A 616 35.49 27.30 -8.50
N ASN A 617 35.94 28.53 -8.28
CA ASN A 617 37.36 28.88 -8.20
C ASN A 617 37.57 30.14 -7.33
N GLN A 618 37.09 30.11 -6.08
CA GLN A 618 37.26 31.20 -5.10
C GLN A 618 38.17 30.79 -3.93
N PRO A 619 38.88 31.74 -3.30
CA PRO A 619 39.77 31.44 -2.18
C PRO A 619 39.05 30.71 -1.03
N LEU A 620 39.74 29.75 -0.41
CA LEU A 620 39.28 28.99 0.76
C LEU A 620 40.34 28.91 1.87
N ASN A 621 41.41 29.67 1.74
CA ASN A 621 42.55 29.65 2.65
C ASN A 621 42.20 30.19 4.06
N ASN A 622 41.12 30.94 4.25
CA ASN A 622 40.75 31.41 5.59
C ASN A 622 39.92 30.38 6.38
N TRP A 623 39.57 29.24 5.78
CA TRP A 623 38.84 28.19 6.47
C TRP A 623 39.71 27.52 7.52
N ASP A 624 39.21 27.49 8.75
CA ASP A 624 39.75 26.67 9.82
C ASP A 624 39.25 25.22 9.66
N THR A 625 40.18 24.30 9.38
CA THR A 625 39.87 22.88 9.15
C THR A 625 40.32 21.96 10.28
N HIS A 626 40.78 22.48 11.43
CA HIS A 626 41.40 21.66 12.48
C HIS A 626 40.47 20.55 13.01
N ASN A 627 39.15 20.75 12.99
CA ASN A 627 38.18 19.75 13.44
C ASN A 627 37.70 18.79 12.34
N VAL A 628 38.12 18.97 11.09
CA VAL A 628 37.63 18.18 9.97
C VAL A 628 38.23 16.78 10.00
N MET A 629 37.35 15.77 9.96
CA MET A 629 37.75 14.37 9.94
C MET A 629 37.59 13.70 8.57
N ARG A 630 36.73 14.24 7.69
CA ARG A 630 36.38 13.64 6.39
C ARG A 630 36.41 14.67 5.26
N MET A 631 37.32 14.46 4.30
CA MET A 631 37.51 15.27 3.09
C MET A 631 37.39 14.41 1.81
N ALA A 632 36.52 13.40 1.82
CA ALA A 632 36.33 12.56 0.64
C ALA A 632 35.64 13.34 -0.48
N ASN A 633 36.15 13.26 -1.71
CA ASN A 633 35.55 13.85 -2.92
C ASN A 633 35.39 15.39 -2.92
N VAL A 634 35.99 16.15 -2.00
CA VAL A 634 35.68 17.59 -1.81
C VAL A 634 35.69 18.37 -3.13
N PHE A 635 36.73 18.19 -3.94
CA PHE A 635 36.92 18.82 -5.25
C PHE A 635 36.99 17.80 -6.40
N GLY A 636 36.49 16.58 -6.20
CA GLY A 636 36.47 15.59 -7.28
C GLY A 636 35.61 16.13 -8.43
N TYR A 637 36.12 16.11 -9.66
CA TYR A 637 35.52 16.66 -10.87
C TYR A 637 35.29 18.19 -10.83
N ALA A 638 35.89 18.92 -9.88
CA ALA A 638 35.88 20.37 -9.86
C ALA A 638 36.90 20.92 -10.88
N GLU A 639 36.48 21.03 -12.14
CA GLU A 639 37.37 21.30 -13.28
C GLU A 639 38.12 22.64 -13.20
N SER A 640 37.54 23.68 -12.59
CA SER A 640 38.15 25.02 -12.52
C SER A 640 38.93 25.32 -11.24
N PHE A 641 38.80 24.50 -10.19
CA PHE A 641 39.33 24.84 -8.88
C PHE A 641 40.86 24.80 -8.85
N ASN A 642 41.49 25.94 -8.54
CA ASN A 642 42.95 26.06 -8.44
C ASN A 642 43.36 27.18 -7.45
N GLN A 643 42.80 27.16 -6.25
CA GLN A 643 43.07 28.16 -5.20
C GLN A 643 43.90 27.59 -4.06
N ASP A 644 44.71 28.45 -3.43
CA ASP A 644 45.58 28.08 -2.32
C ASP A 644 44.77 27.58 -1.11
N ILE A 645 45.18 26.42 -0.60
CA ILE A 645 44.63 25.70 0.55
C ILE A 645 45.75 25.04 1.38
N ASN A 646 47.01 25.45 1.19
CA ASN A 646 48.15 24.84 1.89
C ASN A 646 48.06 25.04 3.42
N ASN A 647 47.38 26.09 3.86
CA ASN A 647 47.23 26.42 5.28
C ASN A 647 46.09 25.68 6.00
N TRP A 648 45.38 24.79 5.33
CA TRP A 648 44.42 23.91 5.97
C TRP A 648 45.13 22.97 6.96
N ASP A 649 44.64 22.93 8.20
CA ASP A 649 45.03 21.91 9.18
C ASP A 649 44.35 20.58 8.83
N THR A 650 45.14 19.62 8.35
CA THR A 650 44.68 18.27 8.00
C THR A 650 44.99 17.22 9.08
N SER A 651 45.53 17.63 10.24
CA SER A 651 46.03 16.73 11.27
C SER A 651 44.96 15.77 11.81
N ASN A 652 43.68 16.15 11.79
CA ASN A 652 42.57 15.30 12.23
C ASN A 652 41.88 14.50 11.10
N VAL A 653 42.29 14.69 9.84
CA VAL A 653 41.65 14.08 8.68
C VAL A 653 41.98 12.58 8.61
N LYS A 654 40.95 11.75 8.41
CA LYS A 654 41.09 10.28 8.31
C LYS A 654 40.95 9.75 6.88
N SER A 655 40.25 10.48 6.01
CA SER A 655 39.92 10.06 4.63
C SER A 655 39.96 11.24 3.66
N MET A 656 40.73 11.10 2.58
CA MET A 656 40.90 12.05 1.47
C MET A 656 40.67 11.40 0.10
N ASN A 657 40.02 10.23 0.06
CA ASN A 657 39.78 9.51 -1.19
C ASN A 657 39.00 10.38 -2.19
N ASN A 658 39.40 10.31 -3.45
CA ASN A 658 38.87 11.09 -4.57
C ASN A 658 38.87 12.62 -4.39
N MET A 659 39.61 13.19 -3.44
CA MET A 659 39.51 14.61 -3.10
C MET A 659 39.71 15.54 -4.32
N PHE A 660 40.61 15.18 -5.24
CA PHE A 660 40.93 15.89 -6.48
C PHE A 660 40.80 14.99 -7.72
N ASN A 661 40.04 13.89 -7.64
CA ASN A 661 39.81 13.01 -8.79
C ASN A 661 39.21 13.82 -9.95
N ASN A 662 39.81 13.84 -11.14
CA ASN A 662 39.42 14.67 -12.29
C ASN A 662 39.40 16.19 -12.03
N ALA A 663 40.14 16.70 -11.02
CA ALA A 663 40.35 18.14 -10.82
C ALA A 663 41.44 18.65 -11.78
N ILE A 664 41.10 18.79 -13.07
CA ILE A 664 42.07 19.02 -14.15
C ILE A 664 42.89 20.30 -14.03
N ALA A 665 42.38 21.35 -13.36
CA ALA A 665 43.09 22.61 -13.19
C ALA A 665 43.97 22.69 -11.92
N PHE A 666 43.77 21.79 -10.95
CA PHE A 666 44.36 21.92 -9.63
C PHE A 666 45.87 21.63 -9.65
N ASN A 667 46.67 22.61 -9.22
CA ASN A 667 48.12 22.47 -9.10
C ASN A 667 48.71 23.39 -8.01
N GLN A 668 48.00 23.58 -6.89
CA GLN A 668 48.47 24.40 -5.76
C GLN A 668 49.29 23.59 -4.76
N ASP A 669 50.24 24.25 -4.11
CA ASP A 669 51.07 23.65 -3.06
C ASP A 669 50.19 23.15 -1.90
N ILE A 670 50.48 21.93 -1.45
CA ILE A 670 49.83 21.24 -0.33
C ILE A 670 50.87 20.45 0.49
N SER A 671 52.15 20.83 0.36
CA SER A 671 53.29 20.12 0.92
C SER A 671 53.34 20.18 2.45
N ASP A 672 52.67 21.17 3.06
CA ASP A 672 52.66 21.37 4.52
C ASP A 672 51.53 20.63 5.24
N TRP A 673 50.65 19.93 4.52
CA TRP A 673 49.58 19.14 5.11
C TRP A 673 50.10 18.02 6.01
N ASP A 674 49.58 17.95 7.24
CA ASP A 674 49.79 16.81 8.15
C ASP A 674 48.88 15.64 7.76
N THR A 675 49.43 14.66 7.05
CA THR A 675 48.71 13.44 6.65
C THR A 675 48.85 12.29 7.65
N SER A 676 49.44 12.50 8.83
CA SER A 676 49.82 11.44 9.77
C SER A 676 48.65 10.62 10.33
N ASN A 677 47.42 11.12 10.22
CA ASN A 677 46.19 10.44 10.61
C ASN A 677 45.35 9.89 9.45
N VAL A 678 45.75 10.17 8.20
CA VAL A 678 45.02 9.72 7.01
C VAL A 678 45.21 8.21 6.82
N THR A 679 44.10 7.51 6.56
CA THR A 679 44.10 6.07 6.30
C THR A 679 43.66 5.71 4.89
N ASN A 680 42.99 6.61 4.17
CA ASN A 680 42.49 6.38 2.80
C ASN A 680 42.80 7.58 1.87
N MET A 681 43.54 7.32 0.79
CA MET A 681 43.90 8.24 -0.30
C MET A 681 43.56 7.65 -1.69
N ASP A 682 42.66 6.67 -1.78
CA ASP A 682 42.26 6.06 -3.06
C ASP A 682 41.82 7.12 -4.06
N SER A 683 42.34 7.04 -5.28
CA SER A 683 42.01 7.92 -6.41
C SER A 683 42.11 9.41 -6.11
N MET A 684 42.88 9.82 -5.08
CA MET A 684 42.90 11.22 -4.62
C MET A 684 43.22 12.22 -5.74
N PHE A 685 44.13 11.87 -6.66
CA PHE A 685 44.53 12.67 -7.82
C PHE A 685 44.34 11.91 -9.15
N GLU A 686 43.45 10.92 -9.18
CA GLU A 686 43.14 10.22 -10.42
C GLU A 686 42.69 11.23 -11.48
N ALA A 687 43.32 11.25 -12.66
CA ALA A 687 43.06 12.19 -13.74
C ALA A 687 43.18 13.69 -13.38
N ALA A 688 43.85 14.05 -12.27
CA ALA A 688 44.25 15.43 -11.99
C ALA A 688 45.42 15.82 -12.92
N SER A 689 45.08 16.22 -14.15
CA SER A 689 46.03 16.24 -15.28
C SER A 689 47.15 17.26 -15.18
N LEU A 690 47.00 18.33 -14.38
CA LEU A 690 48.02 19.37 -14.17
C LEU A 690 48.74 19.30 -12.82
N PHE A 691 48.36 18.38 -11.92
CA PHE A 691 48.95 18.30 -10.59
C PHE A 691 50.38 17.76 -10.65
N ASP A 692 51.35 18.50 -10.10
CA ASP A 692 52.76 18.11 -10.02
C ASP A 692 53.50 18.74 -8.82
N GLN A 693 52.80 19.00 -7.71
CA GLN A 693 53.42 19.62 -6.51
C GLN A 693 54.16 18.59 -5.65
N ASP A 694 55.26 19.03 -5.02
CA ASP A 694 56.09 18.18 -4.16
C ASP A 694 55.38 17.83 -2.84
N ILE A 695 54.94 16.58 -2.74
CA ILE A 695 54.28 15.99 -1.57
C ILE A 695 55.16 14.93 -0.88
N SER A 696 56.48 14.97 -1.11
CA SER A 696 57.43 14.02 -0.53
C SER A 696 57.49 14.04 1.01
N LYS A 697 57.08 15.16 1.62
CA LYS A 697 57.06 15.35 3.09
C LYS A 697 55.88 14.68 3.80
N TRP A 698 54.85 14.23 3.07
CA TRP A 698 53.67 13.64 3.66
C TRP A 698 53.97 12.37 4.46
N ASN A 699 53.36 12.26 5.65
CA ASN A 699 53.45 11.08 6.48
C ASN A 699 52.39 10.06 6.08
N THR A 700 52.79 9.00 5.38
CA THR A 700 51.88 7.96 4.90
C THR A 700 51.86 6.70 5.79
N SER A 701 52.45 6.76 6.98
CA SER A 701 52.65 5.57 7.85
C SER A 701 51.37 4.89 8.32
N LYS A 702 50.23 5.58 8.29
CA LYS A 702 48.90 5.03 8.62
C LYS A 702 48.02 4.73 7.40
N VAL A 703 48.46 5.10 6.20
CA VAL A 703 47.66 4.92 4.99
C VAL A 703 47.53 3.44 4.66
N LYS A 704 46.29 3.02 4.37
CA LYS A 704 45.92 1.65 4.01
C LYS A 704 45.55 1.52 2.54
N TYR A 705 44.97 2.57 1.96
CA TYR A 705 44.40 2.56 0.61
C TYR A 705 44.97 3.71 -0.22
N MET A 706 45.63 3.38 -1.33
CA MET A 706 46.21 4.32 -2.33
C MET A 706 45.98 3.82 -3.78
N SER A 707 44.98 2.98 -3.99
CA SER A 707 44.66 2.49 -5.34
C SER A 707 44.31 3.64 -6.26
N SER A 708 44.82 3.60 -7.49
CA SER A 708 44.61 4.61 -8.54
C SER A 708 44.94 6.06 -8.16
N MET A 709 45.69 6.31 -7.08
CA MET A 709 45.91 7.65 -6.53
C MET A 709 46.36 8.70 -7.56
N PHE A 710 47.23 8.33 -8.51
CA PHE A 710 47.74 9.17 -9.60
C PHE A 710 47.46 8.57 -10.98
N ARG A 711 46.48 7.67 -11.09
CA ARG A 711 46.11 7.07 -12.36
C ARG A 711 45.71 8.18 -13.34
N ASN A 712 46.21 8.18 -14.57
CA ASN A 712 46.00 9.26 -15.55
C ASN A 712 46.42 10.68 -15.11
N ALA A 713 47.25 10.84 -14.06
CA ALA A 713 47.82 12.14 -13.71
C ALA A 713 48.97 12.48 -14.68
N LEU A 714 48.65 13.22 -15.74
CA LEU A 714 49.51 13.38 -16.93
C LEU A 714 50.75 14.25 -16.71
N THR A 715 50.83 15.03 -15.64
CA THR A 715 52.02 15.84 -15.30
C THR A 715 52.81 15.28 -14.13
N PHE A 716 52.18 14.48 -13.27
CA PHE A 716 52.75 14.09 -11.98
C PHE A 716 54.08 13.32 -12.13
N ASN A 717 55.15 13.90 -11.61
CA ASN A 717 56.50 13.35 -11.68
C ASN A 717 57.34 13.78 -10.45
N GLN A 718 56.84 13.52 -9.24
CA GLN A 718 57.55 13.83 -7.99
C GLN A 718 58.24 12.62 -7.36
N ASN A 719 59.26 12.86 -6.53
CA ASN A 719 59.98 11.81 -5.83
C ASN A 719 59.27 11.43 -4.51
N LEU A 720 58.66 10.24 -4.46
CA LEU A 720 57.94 9.74 -3.28
C LEU A 720 58.70 8.63 -2.53
N SER A 721 60.02 8.55 -2.66
CA SER A 721 60.84 7.50 -2.04
C SER A 721 60.77 7.48 -0.51
N THR A 722 60.39 8.61 0.11
CA THR A 722 60.29 8.81 1.55
C THR A 722 59.00 8.26 2.15
N TRP A 723 58.00 7.95 1.34
CA TRP A 723 56.69 7.50 1.82
C TRP A 723 56.77 6.14 2.52
N HIS A 724 56.03 6.03 3.62
CA HIS A 724 55.87 4.80 4.37
C HIS A 724 54.78 3.90 3.77
N ILE A 725 55.10 2.64 3.51
CA ILE A 725 54.20 1.67 2.87
C ILE A 725 53.78 0.51 3.78
N SER A 726 54.22 0.50 5.05
CA SER A 726 54.08 -0.66 5.94
C SER A 726 52.64 -1.05 6.31
N LYS A 727 51.68 -0.11 6.16
CA LYS A 727 50.26 -0.33 6.44
C LYS A 727 49.39 -0.50 5.20
N LEU A 728 49.94 -0.39 4.00
CA LEU A 728 49.17 -0.52 2.76
C LEU A 728 48.53 -1.91 2.66
N THR A 729 47.23 -1.90 2.37
CA THR A 729 46.42 -3.07 2.01
C THR A 729 45.92 -3.00 0.57
N SER A 730 45.97 -1.83 -0.07
CA SER A 730 45.59 -1.62 -1.48
C SER A 730 46.42 -0.51 -2.12
N VAL A 731 47.02 -0.78 -3.29
CA VAL A 731 47.86 0.16 -4.06
C VAL A 731 47.81 -0.13 -5.57
N SER A 732 46.73 -0.79 -6.02
CA SER A 732 46.56 -1.19 -7.41
C SER A 732 46.48 0.03 -8.33
N ASP A 733 47.15 -0.05 -9.47
CA ASP A 733 47.08 0.97 -10.53
C ASP A 733 47.44 2.40 -10.10
N MET A 734 48.16 2.56 -8.99
CA MET A 734 48.47 3.86 -8.37
C MET A 734 49.01 4.89 -9.37
N PHE A 735 49.86 4.47 -10.31
CA PHE A 735 50.49 5.33 -11.32
C PHE A 735 50.14 4.91 -12.75
N GLN A 736 49.10 4.10 -12.94
CA GLN A 736 48.71 3.61 -14.25
C GLN A 736 48.44 4.79 -15.19
N ASP A 737 49.15 4.82 -16.32
CA ASP A 737 49.06 5.91 -17.32
C ASP A 737 49.37 7.32 -16.77
N SER A 738 50.19 7.43 -15.72
CA SER A 738 50.78 8.70 -15.24
C SER A 738 52.09 9.04 -15.98
N ASN A 739 52.64 10.25 -15.76
CA ASN A 739 53.92 10.70 -16.33
C ASN A 739 55.12 10.51 -15.39
N LEU A 740 55.07 9.51 -14.51
CA LEU A 740 56.17 9.20 -13.59
C LEU A 740 57.44 8.83 -14.39
N SER A 741 58.52 9.59 -14.21
CA SER A 741 59.78 9.34 -14.90
C SER A 741 60.49 8.08 -14.38
N THR A 742 61.35 7.49 -15.21
CA THR A 742 62.23 6.37 -14.80
C THR A 742 63.06 6.70 -13.56
N GLU A 743 63.54 7.94 -13.42
CA GLU A 743 64.36 8.36 -12.29
C GLU A 743 63.56 8.36 -10.98
N ASN A 744 62.38 8.96 -10.98
CA ASN A 744 61.52 8.96 -9.80
C ASN A 744 60.94 7.58 -9.49
N TYR A 745 60.70 6.76 -10.51
CA TYR A 745 60.31 5.37 -10.31
C TYR A 745 61.44 4.54 -9.66
N ASP A 746 62.69 4.69 -10.11
CA ASP A 746 63.85 4.06 -9.45
C ASP A 746 63.98 4.50 -7.99
N ASN A 747 63.86 5.80 -7.71
CA ASN A 747 63.92 6.33 -6.35
C ASN A 747 62.82 5.75 -5.47
N LEU A 748 61.59 5.66 -5.97
CA LEU A 748 60.45 5.05 -5.28
C LEU A 748 60.72 3.59 -4.91
N LEU A 749 61.17 2.78 -5.88
CA LEU A 749 61.54 1.37 -5.65
C LEU A 749 62.63 1.26 -4.58
N ILE A 750 63.70 2.07 -4.70
CA ILE A 750 64.83 2.06 -3.77
C ILE A 750 64.40 2.43 -2.35
N GLY A 751 63.52 3.41 -2.18
CA GLY A 751 63.01 3.85 -0.87
C GLY A 751 62.09 2.81 -0.21
N TRP A 752 61.34 2.05 -1.00
CA TRP A 752 60.35 1.10 -0.50
C TRP A 752 60.89 -0.31 -0.23
N GLN A 753 62.01 -0.69 -0.88
CA GLN A 753 62.54 -2.06 -0.85
C GLN A 753 62.84 -2.63 0.56
N ASN A 754 63.09 -1.78 1.56
CA ASN A 754 63.47 -2.22 2.91
C ASN A 754 62.33 -2.12 3.93
N GLN A 755 61.18 -1.56 3.55
CA GLN A 755 60.05 -1.40 4.47
C GLN A 755 59.28 -2.73 4.62
N GLU A 756 58.83 -3.05 5.83
CA GLU A 756 58.05 -4.26 6.10
C GLU A 756 56.58 -4.07 5.73
N ASN A 757 56.08 -4.86 4.77
CA ASN A 757 54.66 -4.99 4.44
C ASN A 757 54.39 -6.47 4.10
N ASN A 758 53.51 -7.13 4.86
CA ASN A 758 53.21 -8.57 4.73
C ASN A 758 51.99 -8.86 3.84
N ASN A 759 51.40 -7.84 3.23
CA ASN A 759 50.27 -8.00 2.34
C ASN A 759 50.76 -8.35 0.92
N ARG A 760 50.03 -9.23 0.24
CA ARG A 760 50.20 -9.46 -1.19
C ARG A 760 49.51 -8.35 -1.95
N LEU A 761 50.28 -7.43 -2.51
CA LEU A 761 49.77 -6.21 -3.14
C LEU A 761 50.04 -6.21 -4.64
N THR A 762 49.04 -5.77 -5.40
CA THR A 762 49.20 -5.43 -6.81
C THR A 762 49.57 -3.96 -6.92
N PHE A 763 50.64 -3.63 -7.64
CA PHE A 763 51.13 -2.28 -7.84
C PHE A 763 51.35 -2.01 -9.33
N GLY A 764 50.71 -0.97 -9.86
CA GLY A 764 50.76 -0.62 -11.28
C GLY A 764 51.32 0.77 -11.53
N VAL A 765 52.31 0.85 -12.43
CA VAL A 765 52.88 2.10 -12.97
C VAL A 765 52.73 2.21 -14.50
N GLY A 766 51.96 1.30 -15.11
CA GLY A 766 51.70 1.28 -16.54
C GLY A 766 52.95 1.09 -17.39
N LYS A 767 53.20 2.02 -18.32
CA LYS A 767 54.31 1.93 -19.29
C LYS A 767 55.63 2.47 -18.75
N THR A 768 55.67 2.97 -17.52
CA THR A 768 56.88 3.52 -16.90
C THR A 768 57.95 2.45 -16.73
N THR A 769 59.18 2.74 -17.18
CA THR A 769 60.32 1.82 -17.12
C THR A 769 61.22 2.13 -15.93
N TYR A 770 61.88 1.13 -15.36
CA TYR A 770 62.94 1.29 -14.33
C TYR A 770 64.33 1.13 -14.96
N SER A 771 65.38 1.69 -14.35
CA SER A 771 66.77 1.52 -14.83
C SER A 771 67.53 0.43 -14.06
N THR A 772 68.81 0.25 -14.37
CA THR A 772 69.68 -0.65 -13.60
C THR A 772 69.80 -0.27 -12.13
N LYS A 773 69.55 1.00 -11.77
CA LYS A 773 69.54 1.47 -10.37
C LYS A 773 68.35 0.91 -9.57
N GLY A 774 67.15 0.86 -10.16
CA GLY A 774 65.95 0.36 -9.49
C GLY A 774 65.76 -1.16 -9.56
N LYS A 775 66.55 -1.87 -10.39
CA LYS A 775 66.37 -3.31 -10.66
C LYS A 775 66.39 -4.18 -9.39
N GLU A 776 67.43 -4.04 -8.57
CA GLU A 776 67.57 -4.85 -7.34
C GLU A 776 66.45 -4.55 -6.35
N ALA A 777 66.13 -3.27 -6.19
CA ALA A 777 65.05 -2.81 -5.31
C ALA A 777 63.68 -3.38 -5.73
N ARG A 778 63.39 -3.41 -7.04
CA ARG A 778 62.18 -4.02 -7.61
C ARG A 778 62.09 -5.51 -7.33
N GLU A 779 63.16 -6.26 -7.59
CA GLU A 779 63.21 -7.71 -7.34
C GLU A 779 63.00 -8.01 -5.85
N LYS A 780 63.51 -7.16 -4.96
CA LYS A 780 63.29 -7.25 -3.51
C LYS A 780 61.87 -6.95 -3.07
N ILE A 781 61.14 -6.07 -3.77
CA ILE A 781 59.71 -5.84 -3.48
C ILE A 781 58.88 -7.05 -3.96
N ILE A 782 59.17 -7.59 -5.14
CA ILE A 782 58.49 -8.80 -5.67
C ILE A 782 58.70 -10.01 -4.76
N SER A 783 59.89 -10.19 -4.19
CA SER A 783 60.16 -11.30 -3.27
C SER A 783 59.34 -11.26 -1.97
N LYS A 784 58.75 -10.10 -1.63
CA LYS A 784 57.79 -9.94 -0.53
C LYS A 784 56.35 -10.35 -0.92
N GLY A 785 56.13 -10.79 -2.15
CA GLY A 785 54.82 -11.23 -2.65
C GLY A 785 54.00 -10.13 -3.33
N TRP A 786 54.63 -9.02 -3.74
CA TRP A 786 53.98 -8.00 -4.56
C TRP A 786 53.97 -8.39 -6.05
N GLU A 787 52.89 -8.05 -6.74
CA GLU A 787 52.76 -8.14 -8.19
C GLU A 787 52.92 -6.75 -8.80
N ILE A 788 54.03 -6.52 -9.52
CA ILE A 788 54.36 -5.21 -10.12
C ILE A 788 54.11 -5.23 -11.63
N TYR A 789 53.26 -4.32 -12.10
CA TYR A 789 52.95 -4.08 -13.52
C TYR A 789 53.61 -2.77 -13.98
N ASP A 790 54.73 -2.90 -14.70
CA ASP A 790 55.53 -1.79 -15.22
C ASP A 790 56.04 -2.04 -16.64
N GLY A 791 56.68 -1.03 -17.25
CA GLY A 791 57.24 -1.08 -18.61
C GLY A 791 58.52 -1.92 -18.75
N GLY A 792 59.00 -2.54 -17.68
CA GLY A 792 60.24 -3.32 -17.66
C GLY A 792 61.52 -2.47 -17.56
N LEU A 793 62.67 -3.14 -17.68
CA LEU A 793 63.99 -2.51 -17.66
C LEU A 793 64.19 -1.63 -18.89
N ARG A 794 64.51 -0.35 -18.67
CA ARG A 794 64.89 0.61 -19.72
C ARG A 794 66.15 0.11 -20.43
N LYS A 795 65.99 -0.20 -21.72
CA LYS A 795 67.08 -0.68 -22.59
C LYS A 795 68.03 0.43 -23.00
#